data_AF-A0A939WTA4-F1
#
_entry.id   AF-A0A939WTA4-F1
#
_cell.length_a   1.000
_cell.length_b   1.000
_cell.length_c   1.000
_cell.angle_alpha   90.00
_cell.angle_beta   90.00
_cell.angle_gamma   90.00
#
_symmetry.space_group_name_H-M   'P 1'
#
loop_
_entity.id
_entity.type
_entity.pdbx_description
1 polymer ?
#
loop_
_entity_poly.entity_id
_entity_poly.type
_entity_poly.pdbx_seq_one_letter_code
_entity_poly.pdbx_strand_id
1 'polypeptide(L)'
;MASNKQEKLKIPLKQSMMMLLGFCKDKLKEQLVSVLPVVIYLILFQSMILGMPIYEAGVISVGIGLVILGLAFFLEGLFLGIMPLGEILGIKLPLKSGLFTIIAFSFILGFGATYAEPSIAILKANGSFVKPWEAPLLFVMLNQRAEYLVAFVGIGVGIAVIAGMLRFMKSISLKPFILIVIPLLLIFTIWGVFDQNLLYITGLAWDCGAVTTGPVTVPLVLALGIGICRTVGGEDSDSMGFGVVTLASAFPILAVYIFGAALNMSLPEPMSQADFFSVSNHEKALQIVGTEEKFEAVKQQFSEATLSASEKVEEAINLFNVVSTKFFEAAKAILPLTIFILLVFVVLLREKLPKKDEIFLGIFISILGMGLFGIGMEYGLSKIGTQVGSRLPASFSAIELNDSQETMHNFDKEIVQKSITPEGEVNEFFFKKEGENKYSQIPFVEKNYDEPRKIYRYIPQIGPIFGKNGGSGGYLIVILFAFIMGFGATLAEPALNALGMKVEELSVGTFKKTTLIYAVAFGVGLGIALGAVKIIWNIQIFWMLVPSYLILLVLTAISDEQYVNIGWDSAGVTTGPVTVPLVLAMGLGLGARVEGVVEGFGILSMASACPILAVLLMGISASRKAKKMQTSNNGGR
;
A
#
# COMPACT_ATOMS: atom_id res chain seq x y z
N MET A 1 -0.80 48.50 30.77
CA MET A 1 -0.01 47.25 30.61
C MET A 1 0.72 47.32 29.28
N ALA A 2 2.06 47.34 29.31
CA ALA A 2 2.92 47.59 28.16
C ALA A 2 2.79 46.47 27.10
N SER A 3 2.60 46.89 25.86
CA SER A 3 2.61 46.04 24.67
C SER A 3 4.03 45.48 24.48
N ASN A 4 4.23 44.21 24.83
CA ASN A 4 5.47 43.49 24.56
C ASN A 4 5.52 43.16 23.06
N LYS A 5 5.92 44.15 22.25
CA LYS A 5 6.27 43.96 20.83
C LYS A 5 7.44 42.98 20.81
N GLN A 6 7.19 41.74 20.42
CA GLN A 6 8.25 40.75 20.16
C GLN A 6 9.26 41.36 19.19
N GLU A 7 10.45 41.71 19.68
CA GLU A 7 11.55 42.16 18.83
C GLU A 7 11.87 41.04 17.84
N LYS A 8 11.75 41.34 16.54
CA LYS A 8 12.14 40.42 15.48
C LYS A 8 13.65 40.18 15.60
N LEU A 9 14.03 39.03 16.13
CA LEU A 9 15.42 38.57 16.19
C LEU A 9 15.98 38.51 14.76
N LYS A 10 16.89 39.42 14.42
CA LYS A 10 17.62 39.40 13.15
C LYS A 10 18.76 38.39 13.26
N ILE A 11 18.47 37.15 12.88
CA ILE A 11 19.48 36.09 12.81
C ILE A 11 20.28 36.27 11.51
N PRO A 12 21.62 36.35 11.55
CA PRO A 12 22.44 36.47 10.36
C PRO A 12 22.31 35.21 9.47
N LEU A 13 22.33 35.39 8.14
CA LEU A 13 22.06 34.33 7.15
C LEU A 13 22.87 33.04 7.41
N LYS A 14 24.14 33.18 7.80
CA LYS A 14 25.01 32.04 8.13
C LYS A 14 24.46 31.23 9.32
N GLN A 15 23.97 31.90 10.36
CA GLN A 15 23.42 31.24 11.54
C GLN A 15 22.03 30.64 11.24
N SER A 16 21.21 31.32 10.45
CA SER A 16 19.94 30.78 9.96
C SER A 16 20.13 29.52 9.10
N MET A 17 21.11 29.54 8.18
CA MET A 17 21.46 28.36 7.39
C MET A 17 22.01 27.22 8.24
N MET A 18 22.79 27.51 9.29
CA MET A 18 23.32 26.48 10.19
C MET A 18 22.20 25.82 11.01
N MET A 19 21.22 26.60 11.48
CA MET A 19 20.03 26.06 12.15
C MET A 19 19.18 25.21 11.21
N LEU A 20 18.92 25.69 9.98
CA LEU A 20 18.17 24.95 8.97
C LEU A 20 18.88 23.66 8.56
N LEU A 21 20.20 23.70 8.36
CA LEU A 21 20.99 22.52 8.03
C LEU A 21 20.95 21.47 9.15
N GLY A 22 21.03 21.89 10.41
CA GLY A 22 20.87 20.99 11.56
C GLY A 22 19.51 20.31 11.55
N PHE A 23 18.45 21.11 11.39
CA PHE A 23 17.08 20.62 11.31
C PHE A 23 16.86 19.64 10.14
N CYS A 24 17.27 20.02 8.91
CA CYS A 24 17.17 19.18 7.73
C CYS A 24 17.98 17.89 7.89
N LYS A 25 19.15 17.94 8.52
CA LYS A 25 19.98 16.76 8.78
C LYS A 25 19.28 15.77 9.69
N ASP A 26 18.64 16.23 10.76
CA ASP A 26 17.92 15.36 11.68
C ASP A 26 16.72 14.70 10.98
N LYS A 27 15.96 15.47 10.20
CA LYS A 27 14.82 14.93 9.42
C LYS A 27 15.23 13.94 8.34
N LEU A 28 16.31 14.21 7.62
CA LEU A 28 16.85 13.25 6.64
C LEU A 28 17.42 12.01 7.31
N LYS A 29 18.05 12.16 8.48
CA LYS A 29 18.55 11.02 9.26
C LYS A 29 17.40 10.12 9.72
N GLU A 30 16.28 10.69 10.17
CA GLU A 30 15.06 9.92 10.50
C GLU A 30 14.60 9.10 9.30
N GLN A 31 14.45 9.71 8.12
CA GLN A 31 14.00 8.98 6.92
C GLN A 31 15.02 7.96 6.41
N LEU A 32 16.32 8.25 6.51
CA LEU A 32 17.39 7.29 6.18
C LEU A 32 17.32 6.06 7.06
N VAL A 33 17.20 6.24 8.37
CA VAL A 33 17.10 5.13 9.32
C VAL A 33 15.84 4.30 9.09
N SER A 34 14.75 4.93 8.64
CA SER A 34 13.52 4.22 8.29
C SER A 34 13.64 3.42 7.00
N VAL A 35 14.02 4.03 5.86
CA VAL A 35 13.92 3.39 4.54
C VAL A 35 15.09 2.46 4.23
N LEU A 36 16.31 2.82 4.66
CA LEU A 36 17.53 2.12 4.27
C LEU A 36 17.59 0.65 4.70
N PRO A 37 17.14 0.24 5.91
CA PRO A 37 17.13 -1.17 6.30
C PRO A 37 16.33 -2.06 5.35
N VAL A 38 15.17 -1.58 4.89
CA VAL A 38 14.32 -2.32 3.94
C VAL A 38 15.01 -2.43 2.58
N VAL A 39 15.60 -1.33 2.10
CA VAL A 39 16.35 -1.31 0.85
C VAL A 39 17.55 -2.26 0.91
N ILE A 40 18.35 -2.20 1.97
CA ILE A 40 19.51 -3.09 2.18
C ILE A 40 19.04 -4.53 2.19
N TYR A 41 17.96 -4.83 2.91
CA TYR A 41 17.38 -6.16 2.94
C TYR A 41 16.99 -6.67 1.54
N LEU A 42 16.29 -5.86 0.74
CA LEU A 42 15.91 -6.23 -0.63
C LEU A 42 17.15 -6.45 -1.53
N ILE A 43 18.16 -5.60 -1.42
CA ILE A 43 19.42 -5.73 -2.17
C ILE A 43 20.16 -7.00 -1.78
N LEU A 44 20.31 -7.28 -0.47
CA LEU A 44 20.97 -8.47 0.04
C LEU A 44 20.20 -9.74 -0.35
N PHE A 45 18.88 -9.71 -0.27
CA PHE A 45 18.05 -10.84 -0.67
C PHE A 45 18.20 -11.13 -2.17
N GLN A 46 18.12 -10.10 -3.02
CA GLN A 46 18.27 -10.26 -4.46
C GLN A 46 19.67 -10.74 -4.86
N SER A 47 20.71 -10.18 -4.26
CA SER A 47 22.10 -10.49 -4.63
C SER A 47 22.61 -11.79 -4.01
N MET A 48 22.37 -12.04 -2.72
CA MET A 48 22.92 -13.19 -2.00
C MET A 48 22.01 -14.41 -2.05
N ILE A 49 20.69 -14.23 -1.87
CA ILE A 49 19.75 -15.35 -1.78
C ILE A 49 19.27 -15.76 -3.16
N LEU A 50 18.88 -14.79 -4.00
CA LEU A 50 18.45 -15.07 -5.37
C LEU A 50 19.63 -15.20 -6.35
N GLY A 51 20.85 -14.82 -5.96
CA GLY A 51 22.03 -14.91 -6.80
C GLY A 51 21.98 -14.03 -8.05
N MET A 52 21.18 -12.96 -8.04
CA MET A 52 20.89 -12.15 -9.22
C MET A 52 21.40 -10.72 -9.12
N PRO A 53 21.91 -10.14 -10.22
CA PRO A 53 22.24 -8.73 -10.26
C PRO A 53 20.97 -7.86 -10.21
N ILE A 54 21.14 -6.63 -9.72
CA ILE A 54 20.12 -5.60 -9.74
C ILE A 54 20.19 -4.86 -11.07
N TYR A 55 19.11 -4.92 -11.83
CA TYR A 55 19.02 -4.22 -13.11
C TYR A 55 18.73 -2.75 -12.86
N GLU A 56 19.38 -1.87 -13.63
CA GLU A 56 19.27 -0.42 -13.49
C GLU A 56 19.60 0.11 -12.08
N ALA A 57 20.58 -0.50 -11.40
CA ALA A 57 20.96 -0.14 -10.03
C ALA A 57 21.20 1.38 -9.83
N GLY A 58 21.72 2.08 -10.85
CA GLY A 58 21.89 3.53 -10.82
C GLY A 58 20.56 4.30 -10.73
N VAL A 59 19.58 3.93 -11.57
CA VAL A 59 18.23 4.54 -11.56
C VAL A 59 17.53 4.25 -10.24
N ILE A 60 17.62 3.01 -9.76
CA ILE A 60 17.04 2.60 -8.47
C ILE A 60 17.67 3.38 -7.31
N SER A 61 19.00 3.58 -7.32
CA SER A 61 19.70 4.32 -6.26
C SER A 61 19.29 5.79 -6.23
N VAL A 62 19.19 6.44 -7.39
CA VAL A 62 18.68 7.82 -7.49
C VAL A 62 17.22 7.88 -7.05
N GLY A 63 16.40 6.92 -7.47
CA GLY A 63 15.01 6.81 -7.06
C GLY A 63 14.85 6.69 -5.55
N ILE A 64 15.60 5.81 -4.89
CA ILE A 64 15.61 5.66 -3.42
C ILE A 64 16.06 6.95 -2.72
N GLY A 65 17.06 7.64 -3.25
CA GLY A 65 17.47 8.96 -2.76
C GLY A 65 16.34 9.99 -2.83
N LEU A 66 15.60 10.00 -3.94
CA LEU A 66 14.42 10.85 -4.12
C LEU A 66 13.26 10.46 -3.21
N VAL A 67 13.05 9.16 -2.92
CA VAL A 67 12.06 8.71 -1.92
C VAL A 67 12.38 9.28 -0.55
N ILE A 68 13.64 9.16 -0.11
CA ILE A 68 14.06 9.61 1.23
C ILE A 68 13.92 11.13 1.34
N LEU A 69 14.39 11.89 0.35
CA LEU A 69 14.26 13.34 0.30
C LEU A 69 12.79 13.79 0.21
N GLY A 70 12.03 13.15 -0.68
CA GLY A 70 10.63 13.46 -0.92
C GLY A 70 9.76 13.18 0.30
N LEU A 71 9.93 12.01 0.94
CA LEU A 71 9.21 11.65 2.16
C LEU A 71 9.54 12.59 3.32
N ALA A 72 10.82 12.99 3.47
CA ALA A 72 11.23 13.95 4.50
C ALA A 72 10.52 15.30 4.33
N PHE A 73 10.56 15.87 3.12
CA PHE A 73 9.88 17.13 2.83
C PHE A 73 8.36 17.00 2.93
N PHE A 74 7.80 15.90 2.43
CA PHE A 74 6.36 15.68 2.43
C PHE A 74 5.79 15.66 3.86
N LEU A 75 6.37 14.83 4.73
CA LEU A 75 5.91 14.70 6.12
C LEU A 75 6.12 15.98 6.92
N GLU A 76 7.27 16.63 6.74
CA GLU A 76 7.55 17.89 7.44
C GLU A 76 6.61 19.01 6.96
N GLY A 77 6.37 19.10 5.66
CA GLY A 77 5.40 20.03 5.09
C GLY A 77 3.98 19.77 5.61
N LEU A 78 3.60 18.50 5.77
CA LEU A 78 2.30 18.12 6.33
C LEU A 78 2.18 18.51 7.81
N PHE A 79 3.22 18.29 8.62
CA PHE A 79 3.25 18.65 10.04
C PHE A 79 3.30 20.16 10.29
N LEU A 80 3.94 20.94 9.41
CA LEU A 80 3.95 22.40 9.49
C LEU A 80 2.70 23.06 8.89
N GLY A 81 2.13 22.45 7.84
CA GLY A 81 1.04 23.02 7.06
C GLY A 81 -0.34 22.51 7.46
N ILE A 82 -0.63 21.25 7.10
CA ILE A 82 -2.00 20.71 7.09
C ILE A 82 -2.45 20.26 8.48
N MET A 83 -1.57 19.59 9.25
CA MET A 83 -1.93 19.08 10.58
C MET A 83 -2.35 20.20 11.55
N PRO A 84 -1.62 21.32 11.72
CA PRO A 84 -2.02 22.39 12.63
C PRO A 84 -3.37 23.00 12.25
N LEU A 85 -3.66 23.09 10.95
CA LEU A 85 -4.98 23.52 10.47
C LEU A 85 -6.07 22.54 10.93
N GLY A 86 -5.82 21.23 10.81
CA GLY A 86 -6.72 20.18 11.30
C GLY A 86 -6.98 20.27 12.81
N GLU A 87 -5.94 20.44 13.62
CA GLU A 87 -6.06 20.57 15.09
C GLU A 87 -6.87 21.81 15.49
N ILE A 88 -6.56 22.97 14.90
CA ILE A 88 -7.27 24.21 15.23
C ILE A 88 -8.73 24.12 14.78
N LEU A 89 -9.01 23.53 13.62
CA LEU A 89 -10.37 23.28 13.18
C LEU A 89 -11.08 22.33 14.15
N GLY A 90 -10.44 21.26 14.60
CA GLY A 90 -11.01 20.32 15.58
C GLY A 90 -11.43 21.00 16.88
N ILE A 91 -10.64 21.96 17.37
CA ILE A 91 -10.94 22.70 18.58
C ILE A 91 -12.02 23.77 18.35
N LYS A 92 -11.89 24.58 17.29
CA LYS A 92 -12.75 25.77 17.11
C LYS A 92 -14.08 25.48 16.40
N LEU A 93 -14.12 24.47 15.55
CA LEU A 93 -15.30 24.16 14.73
C LEU A 93 -16.53 23.79 15.58
N PRO A 94 -16.43 22.89 16.59
CA PRO A 94 -17.59 22.54 17.42
C PRO A 94 -18.10 23.70 18.28
N LEU A 95 -17.22 24.64 18.63
CA LEU A 95 -17.58 25.80 19.45
C LEU A 95 -18.33 26.88 18.67
N LYS A 96 -18.12 26.98 17.35
CA LYS A 96 -18.66 28.05 16.51
C LYS A 96 -19.77 27.61 15.56
N SER A 97 -19.94 26.31 15.35
CA SER A 97 -20.75 25.78 14.25
C SER A 97 -21.73 24.73 14.73
N GLY A 98 -22.88 24.65 14.07
CA GLY A 98 -23.88 23.61 14.34
C GLY A 98 -23.45 22.23 13.83
N LEU A 99 -24.14 21.19 14.31
CA LEU A 99 -23.89 19.79 13.96
C LEU A 99 -23.87 19.53 12.45
N PHE A 100 -24.80 20.14 11.70
CA PHE A 100 -24.86 19.99 10.24
C PHE A 100 -23.57 20.44 9.55
N THR A 101 -22.99 21.56 9.99
CA THR A 101 -21.74 22.08 9.43
C THR A 101 -20.58 21.17 9.72
N ILE A 102 -20.52 20.60 10.94
CA ILE A 102 -19.49 19.64 11.33
C ILE A 102 -19.60 18.38 10.46
N ILE A 103 -20.81 17.86 10.24
CA ILE A 103 -21.04 16.69 9.39
C ILE A 103 -20.59 16.97 7.94
N ALA A 104 -21.04 18.08 7.35
CA ALA A 104 -20.67 18.46 5.98
C ALA A 104 -19.15 18.67 5.84
N PHE A 105 -18.53 19.35 6.81
CA PHE A 105 -17.08 19.54 6.86
C PHE A 105 -16.33 18.21 6.94
N SER A 106 -16.75 17.33 7.85
CA SER A 106 -16.14 16.02 8.09
C SER A 106 -16.19 15.14 6.85
N PHE A 107 -17.32 15.16 6.14
CA PHE A 107 -17.48 14.44 4.89
C PHE A 107 -16.47 14.90 3.82
N ILE A 108 -16.44 16.22 3.56
CA ILE A 108 -15.57 16.79 2.53
C ILE A 108 -14.10 16.60 2.90
N LEU A 109 -13.77 16.73 4.19
CA LEU A 109 -12.42 16.49 4.69
C LEU A 109 -11.99 15.04 4.46
N GLY A 110 -12.82 14.07 4.84
CA GLY A 110 -12.52 12.65 4.63
C GLY A 110 -12.42 12.28 3.15
N PHE A 111 -13.38 12.74 2.34
CA PHE A 111 -13.36 12.55 0.88
C PHE A 111 -12.10 13.15 0.24
N GLY A 112 -11.76 14.40 0.59
CA GLY A 112 -10.58 15.10 0.06
C GLY A 112 -9.26 14.49 0.54
N ALA A 113 -9.19 14.00 1.78
CA ALA A 113 -8.01 13.32 2.31
C ALA A 113 -7.66 12.05 1.51
N THR A 114 -8.67 11.30 1.05
CA THR A 114 -8.46 10.12 0.20
C THR A 114 -7.78 10.47 -1.13
N TYR A 115 -8.13 11.57 -1.77
CA TYR A 115 -7.45 12.03 -2.99
C TYR A 115 -6.02 12.51 -2.72
N ALA A 116 -5.77 12.96 -1.50
CA ALA A 116 -4.45 13.38 -1.05
C ALA A 116 -3.55 12.21 -0.62
N GLU A 117 -4.05 10.97 -0.60
CA GLU A 117 -3.34 9.79 -0.12
C GLU A 117 -2.45 9.17 -1.23
N PRO A 118 -1.10 9.20 -1.11
CA PRO A 118 -0.20 8.64 -2.14
C PRO A 118 -0.42 7.15 -2.40
N SER A 119 -0.77 6.40 -1.37
CA SER A 119 -0.88 4.93 -1.45
C SER A 119 -2.02 4.49 -2.39
N ILE A 120 -3.07 5.30 -2.54
CA ILE A 120 -4.17 5.05 -3.49
C ILE A 120 -3.70 5.17 -4.94
N ALA A 121 -2.80 6.11 -5.24
CA ALA A 121 -2.23 6.25 -6.58
C ALA A 121 -1.39 5.01 -6.96
N ILE A 122 -0.64 4.46 -6.01
CA ILE A 122 0.14 3.23 -6.20
C ILE A 122 -0.78 2.02 -6.44
N LEU A 123 -1.86 1.90 -5.65
CA LEU A 123 -2.86 0.85 -5.83
C LEU A 123 -3.46 0.88 -7.24
N LYS A 124 -3.80 2.08 -7.74
CA LYS A 124 -4.32 2.29 -9.10
C LYS A 124 -3.29 1.91 -10.18
N ALA A 125 -2.03 2.33 -10.03
CA ALA A 125 -0.97 2.03 -10.99
C ALA A 125 -0.76 0.52 -11.17
N ASN A 126 -0.88 -0.23 -10.06
CA ASN A 126 -0.78 -1.69 -10.05
C ASN A 126 -1.94 -2.40 -10.77
N GLY A 127 -3.04 -1.70 -11.04
CA GLY A 127 -4.14 -2.23 -11.85
C GLY A 127 -3.82 -2.49 -13.32
N SER A 128 -2.72 -1.92 -13.83
CA SER A 128 -2.27 -2.16 -15.20
C SER A 128 -1.79 -3.60 -15.44
N PHE A 129 -1.49 -4.34 -14.37
CA PHE A 129 -1.09 -5.75 -14.42
C PHE A 129 -2.28 -6.71 -14.41
N VAL A 130 -3.50 -6.21 -14.18
CA VAL A 130 -4.73 -7.02 -14.17
C VAL A 130 -5.04 -7.49 -15.58
N LYS A 131 -5.25 -8.80 -15.73
CA LYS A 131 -5.69 -9.36 -17.01
C LYS A 131 -7.21 -9.17 -17.17
N PRO A 132 -7.68 -8.59 -18.29
CA PRO A 132 -9.10 -8.26 -18.46
C PRO A 132 -10.02 -9.47 -18.57
N TRP A 133 -9.52 -10.63 -19.01
CA TRP A 133 -10.33 -11.86 -19.13
C TRP A 133 -10.41 -12.67 -17.83
N GLU A 134 -9.37 -12.62 -16.98
CA GLU A 134 -9.34 -13.35 -15.70
C GLU A 134 -10.14 -12.63 -14.61
N ALA A 135 -10.08 -11.30 -14.55
CA ALA A 135 -10.92 -10.50 -13.65
C ALA A 135 -11.49 -9.24 -14.36
N PRO A 136 -12.55 -9.39 -15.17
CA PRO A 136 -13.16 -8.29 -15.93
C PRO A 136 -13.56 -7.09 -15.05
N LEU A 137 -14.25 -7.36 -13.94
CA LEU A 137 -14.72 -6.32 -13.02
C LEU A 137 -13.56 -5.56 -12.38
N LEU A 138 -12.54 -6.28 -11.91
CA LEU A 138 -11.35 -5.72 -11.28
C LEU A 138 -10.55 -4.85 -12.27
N PHE A 139 -10.37 -5.32 -13.50
CA PHE A 139 -9.71 -4.59 -14.56
C PHE A 139 -10.43 -3.26 -14.87
N VAL A 140 -11.76 -3.30 -15.02
CA VAL A 140 -12.56 -2.10 -15.28
C VAL A 140 -12.46 -1.12 -14.12
N MET A 141 -12.51 -1.59 -12.88
CA MET A 141 -12.42 -0.74 -11.68
C MET A 141 -11.07 -0.05 -11.55
N LEU A 142 -9.96 -0.71 -11.88
CA LEU A 142 -8.61 -0.15 -11.70
C LEU A 142 -8.05 0.59 -12.92
N ASN A 143 -8.55 0.32 -14.14
CA ASN A 143 -8.07 0.97 -15.36
C ASN A 143 -9.11 1.97 -15.90
N GLN A 144 -10.28 1.48 -16.30
CA GLN A 144 -11.28 2.31 -16.97
C GLN A 144 -12.03 3.28 -16.05
N ARG A 145 -12.31 2.84 -14.81
CA ARG A 145 -13.16 3.52 -13.84
C ARG A 145 -12.42 3.81 -12.53
N ALA A 146 -11.09 3.91 -12.62
CA ALA A 146 -10.22 4.16 -11.48
C ALA A 146 -10.58 5.42 -10.69
N GLU A 147 -10.92 6.52 -11.37
CA GLU A 147 -11.33 7.76 -10.71
C GLU A 147 -12.65 7.58 -9.93
N TYR A 148 -13.58 6.77 -10.45
CA TYR A 148 -14.81 6.44 -9.73
C TYR A 148 -14.54 5.53 -8.54
N LEU A 149 -13.62 4.56 -8.67
CA LEU A 149 -13.18 3.75 -7.54
C LEU A 149 -12.65 4.64 -6.40
N VAL A 150 -11.74 5.59 -6.72
CA VAL A 150 -11.21 6.54 -5.74
C VAL A 150 -12.32 7.41 -5.14
N ALA A 151 -13.29 7.86 -5.95
CA ALA A 151 -14.43 8.62 -5.46
C ALA A 151 -15.29 7.80 -4.48
N PHE A 152 -15.62 6.55 -4.78
CA PHE A 152 -16.39 5.68 -3.88
C PHE A 152 -15.62 5.38 -2.58
N VAL A 153 -14.33 5.06 -2.69
CA VAL A 153 -13.43 4.91 -1.54
C VAL A 153 -13.44 6.19 -0.69
N GLY A 154 -13.35 7.36 -1.33
CA GLY A 154 -13.43 8.68 -0.67
C GLY A 154 -14.76 8.93 0.01
N ILE A 155 -15.88 8.52 -0.59
CA ILE A 155 -17.22 8.59 0.04
C ILE A 155 -17.24 7.71 1.29
N GLY A 156 -16.67 6.50 1.22
CA GLY A 156 -16.51 5.61 2.37
C GLY A 156 -15.72 6.26 3.50
N VAL A 157 -14.56 6.86 3.21
CA VAL A 157 -13.76 7.61 4.20
C VAL A 157 -14.54 8.81 4.74
N GLY A 158 -15.23 9.57 3.90
CA GLY A 158 -16.06 10.71 4.33
C GLY A 158 -17.14 10.29 5.34
N ILE A 159 -17.85 9.19 5.07
CA ILE A 159 -18.85 8.62 6.00
C ILE A 159 -18.19 8.14 7.29
N ALA A 160 -17.01 7.52 7.21
CA ALA A 160 -16.25 7.10 8.39
C ALA A 160 -15.83 8.28 9.28
N VAL A 161 -15.36 9.38 8.68
CA VAL A 161 -15.01 10.59 9.43
C VAL A 161 -16.25 11.20 10.07
N ILE A 162 -17.41 11.24 9.39
CA ILE A 162 -18.68 11.63 10.02
C ILE A 162 -18.98 10.75 11.24
N ALA A 163 -18.93 9.43 11.08
CA ALA A 163 -19.20 8.47 12.14
C ALA A 163 -18.24 8.67 13.32
N GLY A 164 -16.95 8.89 13.04
CA GLY A 164 -15.94 9.23 14.04
C GLY A 164 -16.22 10.53 14.78
N MET A 165 -16.58 11.60 14.07
CA MET A 165 -16.89 12.89 14.71
C MET A 165 -18.16 12.82 15.56
N LEU A 166 -19.20 12.15 15.07
CA LEU A 166 -20.43 11.92 15.84
C LEU A 166 -20.16 11.08 17.09
N ARG A 167 -19.31 10.06 16.97
CA ARG A 167 -18.85 9.24 18.08
C ARG A 167 -18.15 10.11 19.14
N PHE A 168 -17.25 10.99 18.73
CA PHE A 168 -16.51 11.86 19.65
C PHE A 168 -17.40 12.89 20.34
N MET A 169 -18.27 13.57 19.59
CA MET A 169 -19.19 14.56 20.15
C MET A 169 -20.17 13.95 21.15
N LYS A 170 -20.58 12.69 20.94
CA LYS A 170 -21.49 11.96 21.83
C LYS A 170 -20.77 11.10 22.87
N SER A 171 -19.44 11.13 22.93
CA SER A 171 -18.63 10.29 23.82
C SER A 171 -18.97 8.78 23.74
N ILE A 172 -19.22 8.28 22.52
CA ILE A 172 -19.56 6.87 22.28
C ILE A 172 -18.26 6.05 22.15
N SER A 173 -18.24 4.84 22.71
CA SER A 173 -17.14 3.88 22.55
C SER A 173 -16.94 3.45 21.08
N LEU A 174 -15.75 2.94 20.75
CA LEU A 174 -15.47 2.38 19.42
C LEU A 174 -16.10 0.99 19.26
N LYS A 175 -16.21 0.23 20.35
CA LYS A 175 -16.71 -1.15 20.33
C LYS A 175 -18.04 -1.34 19.58
N PRO A 176 -19.10 -0.54 19.78
CA PRO A 176 -20.37 -0.72 19.05
C PRO A 176 -20.18 -0.59 17.54
N PHE A 177 -19.32 0.32 17.09
CA PHE A 177 -19.05 0.47 15.66
C PHE A 177 -18.33 -0.76 15.11
N ILE A 178 -17.30 -1.26 15.78
CA ILE A 178 -16.59 -2.47 15.36
C ILE A 178 -17.52 -3.67 15.33
N LEU A 179 -18.32 -3.87 16.38
CA LEU A 179 -19.24 -5.01 16.53
C LEU A 179 -20.42 -4.97 15.54
N ILE A 180 -20.65 -3.85 14.85
CA ILE A 180 -21.69 -3.74 13.81
C ILE A 180 -21.04 -3.75 12.42
N VAL A 181 -20.04 -2.90 12.19
CA VAL A 181 -19.43 -2.71 10.87
C VAL A 181 -18.63 -3.93 10.43
N ILE A 182 -17.82 -4.53 11.31
CA ILE A 182 -17.00 -5.67 10.90
C ILE A 182 -17.85 -6.89 10.55
N PRO A 183 -18.87 -7.33 11.32
CA PRO A 183 -19.76 -8.39 10.88
C PRO A 183 -20.46 -8.08 9.55
N LEU A 184 -20.88 -6.84 9.33
CA LEU A 184 -21.44 -6.42 8.05
C LEU A 184 -20.44 -6.63 6.91
N LEU A 185 -19.18 -6.22 7.07
CA LEU A 185 -18.13 -6.44 6.07
C LEU A 185 -17.85 -7.93 5.83
N LEU A 186 -17.92 -8.76 6.87
CA LEU A 186 -17.79 -10.21 6.74
C LEU A 186 -18.97 -10.81 5.95
N ILE A 187 -20.19 -10.33 6.15
CA ILE A 187 -21.36 -10.75 5.37
C ILE A 187 -21.17 -10.38 3.89
N PHE A 188 -20.72 -9.16 3.58
CA PHE A 188 -20.41 -8.76 2.20
C PHE A 188 -19.26 -9.59 1.59
N THR A 189 -18.27 -9.94 2.40
CA THR A 189 -17.16 -10.81 1.98
C THR A 189 -17.62 -12.23 1.66
N ILE A 190 -18.52 -12.78 2.46
CA ILE A 190 -19.15 -14.08 2.19
C ILE A 190 -20.04 -14.00 0.95
N TRP A 191 -20.79 -12.90 0.79
CA TRP A 191 -21.60 -12.67 -0.40
C TRP A 191 -20.77 -12.64 -1.69
N GLY A 192 -19.58 -12.01 -1.65
CA GLY A 192 -18.65 -11.97 -2.78
C GLY A 192 -18.12 -13.33 -3.22
N VAL A 193 -18.21 -14.38 -2.39
CA VAL A 193 -17.81 -15.75 -2.76
C VAL A 193 -18.80 -16.40 -3.74
N PHE A 194 -20.06 -15.96 -3.73
CA PHE A 194 -21.11 -16.57 -4.55
C PHE A 194 -21.14 -16.05 -6.00
N ASP A 195 -20.32 -15.05 -6.33
CA ASP A 195 -20.27 -14.42 -7.64
C ASP A 195 -18.81 -14.32 -8.11
N GLN A 196 -18.51 -14.80 -9.33
CA GLN A 196 -17.13 -14.91 -9.81
C GLN A 196 -16.46 -13.55 -10.01
N ASN A 197 -17.20 -12.52 -10.41
CA ASN A 197 -16.66 -11.18 -10.54
C ASN A 197 -16.40 -10.55 -9.18
N LEU A 198 -17.31 -10.74 -8.22
CA LEU A 198 -17.16 -10.20 -6.86
C LEU A 198 -16.06 -10.90 -6.05
N LEU A 199 -15.76 -12.16 -6.37
CA LEU A 199 -14.69 -12.92 -5.72
C LEU A 199 -13.34 -12.22 -5.90
N TYR A 200 -13.04 -11.70 -7.09
CA TYR A 200 -11.76 -11.03 -7.37
C TYR A 200 -11.67 -9.62 -6.77
N ILE A 201 -12.77 -8.89 -6.66
CA ILE A 201 -12.75 -7.57 -6.01
C ILE A 201 -12.64 -7.67 -4.48
N THR A 202 -12.90 -8.84 -3.89
CA THR A 202 -12.81 -9.01 -2.42
C THR A 202 -11.42 -8.64 -1.92
N GLY A 203 -10.35 -9.07 -2.61
CA GLY A 203 -8.98 -8.68 -2.27
C GLY A 203 -8.76 -7.16 -2.39
N LEU A 204 -9.23 -6.56 -3.49
CA LEU A 204 -9.16 -5.12 -3.69
C LEU A 204 -9.91 -4.33 -2.61
N ALA A 205 -11.11 -4.77 -2.23
CA ALA A 205 -11.95 -4.06 -1.26
C ALA A 205 -11.25 -3.92 0.09
N TRP A 206 -10.68 -5.02 0.59
CA TRP A 206 -9.94 -5.02 1.85
C TRP A 206 -8.59 -4.30 1.75
N ASP A 207 -7.88 -4.42 0.62
CA ASP A 207 -6.64 -3.67 0.38
C ASP A 207 -6.92 -2.15 0.30
N CYS A 208 -8.01 -1.72 -0.34
CA CYS A 208 -8.46 -0.32 -0.34
C CYS A 208 -8.66 0.21 1.07
N GLY A 209 -9.33 -0.56 1.93
CA GLY A 209 -9.52 -0.21 3.34
C GLY A 209 -8.19 -0.02 4.08
N ALA A 210 -7.20 -0.86 3.81
CA ALA A 210 -5.88 -0.69 4.39
C ALA A 210 -5.15 0.55 3.81
N VAL A 211 -5.29 0.81 2.51
CA VAL A 211 -4.54 1.86 1.82
C VAL A 211 -5.07 3.28 2.11
N THR A 212 -6.32 3.45 2.56
CA THR A 212 -6.92 4.78 2.84
C THR A 212 -6.34 5.48 4.08
N THR A 213 -5.65 4.75 4.95
CA THR A 213 -5.17 5.21 6.27
C THR A 213 -3.68 5.49 6.26
N GLY A 214 -3.20 6.22 5.26
CA GLY A 214 -1.79 6.56 5.12
C GLY A 214 -1.39 7.93 5.73
N PRO A 215 -0.25 8.48 5.30
CA PRO A 215 0.41 9.64 5.91
C PRO A 215 -0.37 10.94 5.83
N VAL A 216 -1.41 11.04 4.99
CA VAL A 216 -2.24 12.25 4.95
C VAL A 216 -3.48 12.12 5.80
N THR A 217 -4.23 11.03 5.62
CA THR A 217 -5.51 10.83 6.30
C THR A 217 -5.31 10.67 7.80
N VAL A 218 -4.34 9.87 8.24
CA VAL A 218 -4.16 9.54 9.67
C VAL A 218 -3.86 10.78 10.50
N PRO A 219 -2.83 11.58 10.20
CA PRO A 219 -2.47 12.69 11.08
C PRO A 219 -3.55 13.78 11.06
N LEU A 220 -4.21 14.00 9.92
CA LEU A 220 -5.28 14.99 9.78
C LEU A 220 -6.55 14.61 10.56
N VAL A 221 -7.01 13.37 10.42
CA VAL A 221 -8.23 12.89 11.07
C VAL A 221 -8.01 12.72 12.58
N LEU A 222 -6.83 12.25 13.01
CA LEU A 222 -6.47 12.22 14.42
C LEU A 222 -6.36 13.63 15.02
N ALA A 223 -5.71 14.57 14.33
CA ALA A 223 -5.63 15.97 14.75
C ALA A 223 -7.02 16.58 14.97
N LEU A 224 -7.93 16.37 14.01
CA LEU A 224 -9.31 16.80 14.12
C LEU A 224 -10.01 16.12 15.31
N GLY A 225 -9.90 14.81 15.42
CA GLY A 225 -10.52 13.99 16.46
C GLY A 225 -10.12 14.41 17.87
N ILE A 226 -8.81 14.53 18.11
CA ILE A 226 -8.24 14.99 19.38
C ILE A 226 -8.72 16.41 19.70
N GLY A 227 -8.79 17.30 18.70
CA GLY A 227 -9.30 18.66 18.88
C GLY A 227 -10.77 18.71 19.33
N ILE A 228 -11.63 17.88 18.73
CA ILE A 228 -13.05 17.82 19.10
C ILE A 228 -13.22 17.19 20.49
N CYS A 229 -12.50 16.10 20.80
CA CYS A 229 -12.58 15.46 22.12
C CYS A 229 -12.18 16.42 23.26
N ARG A 230 -11.15 17.26 23.06
CA ARG A 230 -10.73 18.24 24.07
C ARG A 230 -11.74 19.36 24.35
N THR A 231 -12.67 19.59 23.44
CA THR A 231 -13.61 20.72 23.53
C THR A 231 -15.04 20.31 23.86
N VAL A 232 -15.45 19.13 23.40
CA VAL A 232 -16.82 18.61 23.55
C VAL A 232 -16.86 17.33 24.38
N GLY A 233 -15.74 16.61 24.52
CA GLY A 233 -15.64 15.39 25.32
C GLY A 233 -15.62 15.69 26.82
N GLY A 234 -16.27 14.83 27.61
CA GLY A 234 -16.28 14.91 29.08
C GLY A 234 -14.93 14.58 29.73
N GLU A 235 -14.87 14.57 31.06
CA GLU A 235 -13.63 14.34 31.84
C GLU A 235 -12.95 12.97 31.59
N ASP A 236 -13.68 11.97 31.08
CA ASP A 236 -13.15 10.62 30.74
C ASP A 236 -12.59 10.51 29.29
N SER A 237 -12.33 11.63 28.61
CA SER A 237 -12.11 11.67 27.14
C SER A 237 -10.68 11.46 26.63
N ASP A 238 -9.69 11.27 27.51
CA ASP A 238 -8.26 11.18 27.11
C ASP A 238 -7.94 10.00 26.17
N SER A 239 -8.74 8.94 26.19
CA SER A 239 -8.63 7.78 25.28
C SER A 239 -9.62 7.80 24.12
N MET A 240 -10.54 8.77 24.08
CA MET A 240 -11.63 8.82 23.10
C MET A 240 -11.21 9.40 21.75
N GLY A 241 -10.09 10.12 21.63
CA GLY A 241 -9.64 10.70 20.34
C GLY A 241 -9.18 9.70 19.27
N PHE A 242 -9.08 8.42 19.62
CA PHE A 242 -8.69 7.30 18.74
C PHE A 242 -9.92 6.51 18.27
N GLY A 243 -9.83 5.88 17.12
CA GLY A 243 -10.80 4.97 16.52
C GLY A 243 -11.40 5.46 15.21
N VAL A 244 -11.16 6.72 14.80
CA VAL A 244 -11.61 7.18 13.46
C VAL A 244 -10.78 6.52 12.36
N VAL A 245 -9.50 6.24 12.61
CA VAL A 245 -8.63 5.59 11.62
C VAL A 245 -9.19 4.20 11.30
N THR A 246 -9.62 3.46 12.31
CA THR A 246 -10.34 2.19 12.16
C THR A 246 -11.59 2.30 11.29
N LEU A 247 -12.40 3.34 11.50
CA LEU A 247 -13.60 3.54 10.68
C LEU A 247 -13.22 3.91 9.25
N ALA A 248 -12.19 4.74 9.09
CA ALA A 248 -11.67 5.21 7.81
C ALA A 248 -11.05 4.08 6.98
N SER A 249 -10.65 2.96 7.58
CA SER A 249 -10.28 1.74 6.86
C SER A 249 -11.46 0.79 6.62
N ALA A 250 -12.48 0.77 7.50
CA ALA A 250 -13.61 -0.14 7.38
C ALA A 250 -14.64 0.26 6.31
N PHE A 251 -15.08 1.53 6.28
CA PHE A 251 -16.13 1.97 5.36
C PHE A 251 -15.74 1.95 3.88
N PRO A 252 -14.48 2.22 3.46
CA PRO A 252 -14.07 2.04 2.08
C PRO A 252 -14.31 0.64 1.54
N ILE A 253 -14.16 -0.40 2.37
CA ILE A 253 -14.40 -1.80 1.97
C ILE A 253 -15.85 -1.94 1.49
N LEU A 254 -16.80 -1.42 2.26
CA LEU A 254 -18.22 -1.41 1.89
C LEU A 254 -18.47 -0.61 0.61
N ALA A 255 -17.82 0.56 0.47
CA ALA A 255 -17.97 1.40 -0.71
C ALA A 255 -17.48 0.70 -1.99
N VAL A 256 -16.37 -0.05 -1.91
CA VAL A 256 -15.85 -0.84 -3.03
C VAL A 256 -16.81 -1.97 -3.39
N TYR A 257 -17.40 -2.66 -2.42
CA TYR A 257 -18.43 -3.68 -2.69
C TYR A 257 -19.67 -3.10 -3.36
N ILE A 258 -20.18 -1.95 -2.89
CA ILE A 258 -21.34 -1.28 -3.49
C ILE A 258 -21.02 -0.89 -4.95
N PHE A 259 -19.84 -0.32 -5.19
CA PHE A 259 -19.43 0.07 -6.54
C PHE A 259 -19.23 -1.15 -7.45
N GLY A 260 -18.57 -2.20 -6.95
CA GLY A 260 -18.37 -3.45 -7.68
C GLY A 260 -19.68 -4.14 -8.03
N ALA A 261 -20.62 -4.22 -7.07
CA ALA A 261 -21.96 -4.75 -7.29
C ALA A 261 -22.74 -3.98 -8.37
N ALA A 262 -22.63 -2.65 -8.38
CA ALA A 262 -23.29 -1.81 -9.38
C ALA A 262 -22.74 -2.04 -10.80
N LEU A 263 -21.42 -2.25 -10.93
CA LEU A 263 -20.78 -2.54 -12.22
C LEU A 263 -20.97 -3.99 -12.67
N ASN A 264 -21.05 -4.94 -11.73
CA ASN A 264 -21.18 -6.36 -12.02
C ASN A 264 -22.42 -6.68 -12.87
N MET A 265 -23.50 -5.92 -12.70
CA MET A 265 -24.73 -6.11 -13.48
C MET A 265 -24.55 -5.89 -15.00
N SER A 266 -23.47 -5.21 -15.42
CA SER A 266 -23.22 -4.83 -16.81
C SER A 266 -21.98 -5.47 -17.42
N LEU A 267 -21.23 -6.26 -16.64
CA LEU A 267 -19.97 -6.87 -17.10
C LEU A 267 -20.13 -8.38 -17.25
N PRO A 268 -19.50 -8.98 -18.27
CA PRO A 268 -19.49 -10.42 -18.43
C PRO A 268 -18.72 -11.11 -17.30
N GLU A 269 -18.98 -12.40 -17.13
CA GLU A 269 -18.19 -13.27 -16.25
C GLU A 269 -16.77 -13.48 -16.80
N PRO A 270 -15.82 -13.88 -15.93
CA PRO A 270 -14.46 -14.24 -16.35
C PRO A 270 -14.47 -15.30 -17.46
N MET A 271 -13.54 -15.17 -18.40
CA MET A 271 -13.43 -16.06 -19.56
C MET A 271 -11.99 -16.40 -19.87
N SER A 272 -11.77 -17.42 -20.72
CA SER A 272 -10.43 -17.76 -21.15
C SER A 272 -9.84 -16.68 -22.08
N GLN A 273 -8.51 -16.62 -22.17
CA GLN A 273 -7.83 -15.69 -23.07
C GLN A 273 -8.24 -15.92 -24.53
N ALA A 274 -8.37 -17.19 -24.95
CA ALA A 274 -8.79 -17.55 -26.30
C ALA A 274 -10.22 -17.07 -26.60
N ASP A 275 -11.13 -17.23 -25.63
CA ASP A 275 -12.51 -16.78 -25.76
C ASP A 275 -12.58 -15.26 -25.80
N PHE A 276 -11.76 -14.56 -25.04
CA PHE A 276 -11.72 -13.10 -25.00
C PHE A 276 -11.30 -12.48 -26.33
N PHE A 277 -10.31 -13.07 -27.01
CA PHE A 277 -9.86 -12.62 -28.34
C PHE A 277 -10.66 -13.22 -29.50
N SER A 278 -11.72 -13.99 -29.23
CA SER A 278 -12.57 -14.58 -30.26
C SER A 278 -13.48 -13.53 -30.91
N VAL A 279 -13.74 -13.69 -32.21
CA VAL A 279 -14.64 -12.80 -32.97
C VAL A 279 -16.06 -12.79 -32.36
N SER A 280 -16.52 -13.92 -31.79
CA SER A 280 -17.84 -14.04 -31.16
C SER A 280 -17.99 -13.26 -29.86
N ASN A 281 -16.90 -13.05 -29.11
CA ASN A 281 -16.94 -12.32 -27.84
C ASN A 281 -16.36 -10.90 -27.95
N HIS A 282 -16.07 -10.42 -29.16
CA HIS A 282 -15.50 -9.09 -29.39
C HIS A 282 -16.31 -7.98 -28.71
N GLU A 283 -17.65 -8.05 -28.78
CA GLU A 283 -18.53 -7.08 -28.12
C GLU A 283 -18.39 -7.11 -26.58
N LYS A 284 -18.28 -8.31 -25.98
CA LYS A 284 -18.04 -8.47 -24.54
C LYS A 284 -16.65 -7.97 -24.15
N ALA A 285 -15.64 -8.23 -24.97
CA ALA A 285 -14.29 -7.73 -24.74
C ALA A 285 -14.23 -6.20 -24.82
N LEU A 286 -14.97 -5.59 -25.75
CA LEU A 286 -15.12 -4.14 -25.84
C LEU A 286 -15.86 -3.55 -24.64
N GLN A 287 -16.81 -4.25 -24.01
CA GLN A 287 -17.40 -3.79 -22.75
C GLN A 287 -16.34 -3.72 -21.62
N ILE A 288 -15.38 -4.65 -21.60
CA ILE A 288 -14.31 -4.73 -20.59
C ILE A 288 -13.17 -3.75 -20.86
N VAL A 289 -12.84 -3.49 -22.13
CA VAL A 289 -11.67 -2.66 -22.52
C VAL A 289 -12.06 -1.24 -22.95
N GLY A 290 -13.32 -1.07 -23.36
CA GLY A 290 -14.00 0.21 -23.59
C GLY A 290 -13.96 0.66 -25.04
N THR A 291 -12.79 0.61 -25.68
CA THR A 291 -12.56 1.13 -27.03
C THR A 291 -11.71 0.17 -27.86
N GLU A 292 -11.93 0.14 -29.17
CA GLU A 292 -11.19 -0.71 -30.12
C GLU A 292 -9.66 -0.49 -30.03
N GLU A 293 -9.23 0.76 -29.91
CA GLU A 293 -7.82 1.14 -29.76
C GLU A 293 -7.18 0.50 -28.52
N LYS A 294 -7.91 0.49 -27.41
CA LYS A 294 -7.45 -0.15 -26.17
C LYS A 294 -7.50 -1.68 -26.28
N PHE A 295 -8.46 -2.24 -27.02
CA PHE A 295 -8.52 -3.68 -27.26
C PHE A 295 -7.30 -4.17 -28.04
N GLU A 296 -6.91 -3.44 -29.08
CA GLU A 296 -5.66 -3.71 -29.80
C GLU A 296 -4.42 -3.47 -28.91
N ALA A 297 -4.42 -2.44 -28.05
CA ALA A 297 -3.33 -2.24 -27.08
C ALA A 297 -3.21 -3.40 -26.08
N VAL A 298 -4.33 -3.91 -25.55
CA VAL A 298 -4.37 -5.10 -24.68
C VAL A 298 -3.89 -6.34 -25.44
N LYS A 299 -4.33 -6.50 -26.68
CA LYS A 299 -3.86 -7.59 -27.54
C LYS A 299 -2.35 -7.50 -27.76
N GLN A 300 -1.79 -6.33 -28.03
CA GLN A 300 -0.34 -6.14 -28.15
C GLN A 300 0.40 -6.35 -26.83
N GLN A 301 -0.21 -5.95 -25.70
CA GLN A 301 0.38 -6.12 -24.37
C GLN A 301 0.51 -7.60 -23.98
N PHE A 302 -0.42 -8.46 -24.43
CA PHE A 302 -0.51 -9.86 -23.99
C PHE A 302 -0.38 -10.93 -25.08
N SER A 303 -0.38 -10.57 -26.37
CA SER A 303 -0.08 -11.46 -27.50
C SER A 303 1.43 -11.48 -27.73
N GLU A 304 2.11 -12.36 -27.00
CA GLU A 304 3.43 -12.97 -27.28
C GLU A 304 4.47 -12.26 -28.18
N ALA A 305 5.70 -12.23 -27.65
CA ALA A 305 6.95 -11.81 -28.28
C ALA A 305 7.03 -10.31 -28.62
N THR A 306 7.43 -9.55 -27.61
CA THR A 306 7.90 -8.16 -27.71
C THR A 306 8.67 -7.94 -29.00
N LEU A 307 8.07 -7.25 -29.97
CA LEU A 307 8.79 -6.43 -30.93
C LEU A 307 9.37 -5.24 -30.15
N SER A 308 10.36 -5.50 -29.30
CA SER A 308 11.18 -4.46 -28.68
C SER A 308 12.47 -4.34 -29.47
N ALA A 309 12.42 -3.56 -30.54
CA ALA A 309 13.56 -2.81 -31.06
C ALA A 309 13.10 -1.81 -32.13
N SER A 310 12.17 -0.90 -31.81
CA SER A 310 12.13 0.40 -32.52
C SER A 310 11.25 1.48 -31.89
N GLU A 311 10.30 1.20 -31.01
CA GLU A 311 9.34 2.24 -30.56
C GLU A 311 9.30 2.50 -29.04
N LYS A 312 10.33 2.08 -28.30
CA LYS A 312 10.53 2.50 -26.88
C LYS A 312 11.71 3.47 -26.69
N VAL A 313 12.28 3.99 -27.78
CA VAL A 313 13.35 5.00 -27.72
C VAL A 313 12.79 6.43 -27.74
N GLU A 314 11.49 6.62 -28.02
CA GLU A 314 10.86 7.96 -28.01
C GLU A 314 10.20 8.33 -26.67
N GLU A 315 10.08 7.38 -25.74
CA GLU A 315 9.77 7.63 -24.32
C GLU A 315 11.03 7.77 -23.44
N ALA A 316 12.20 7.78 -24.05
CA ALA A 316 13.41 8.24 -23.39
C ALA A 316 13.44 9.78 -23.39
N ILE A 317 13.13 10.36 -22.23
CA ILE A 317 13.63 11.67 -21.77
C ILE A 317 12.89 12.90 -22.35
N ASN A 318 11.63 13.07 -21.96
CA ASN A 318 11.25 14.37 -21.43
C ASN A 318 11.23 14.25 -19.90
N LEU A 319 12.42 14.25 -19.27
CA LEU A 319 12.56 14.32 -17.81
C LEU A 319 11.70 15.46 -17.25
N PHE A 320 11.63 16.57 -17.99
CA PHE A 320 10.76 17.70 -17.67
C PHE A 320 9.27 17.32 -17.64
N ASN A 321 8.77 16.53 -18.58
CA ASN A 321 7.37 16.10 -18.58
C ASN A 321 7.06 15.17 -17.41
N VAL A 322 7.93 14.18 -17.14
CA VAL A 322 7.74 13.27 -16.01
C VAL A 322 7.74 14.05 -14.69
N VAL A 323 8.73 14.92 -14.49
CA VAL A 323 8.81 15.77 -13.31
C VAL A 323 7.57 16.66 -13.21
N SER A 324 7.22 17.39 -14.27
CA SER A 324 6.05 18.28 -14.28
C SER A 324 4.75 17.54 -13.96
N THR A 325 4.54 16.36 -14.54
CA THR A 325 3.35 15.54 -14.28
C THR A 325 3.27 15.13 -12.82
N LYS A 326 4.35 14.63 -12.21
CA LYS A 326 4.33 14.21 -10.80
C LYS A 326 4.10 15.37 -9.84
N PHE A 327 4.67 16.54 -10.12
CA PHE A 327 4.41 17.74 -9.32
C PHE A 327 2.98 18.26 -9.52
N PHE A 328 2.41 18.14 -10.72
CA PHE A 328 1.02 18.48 -10.97
C PHE A 328 0.05 17.52 -10.27
N GLU A 329 0.34 16.21 -10.28
CA GLU A 329 -0.41 15.20 -9.52
C GLU A 329 -0.37 15.52 -8.01
N ALA A 330 0.82 15.84 -7.47
CA ALA A 330 0.98 16.25 -6.08
C ALA A 330 0.17 17.52 -5.75
N ALA A 331 0.20 18.52 -6.63
CA ALA A 331 -0.58 19.75 -6.45
C ALA A 331 -2.09 19.48 -6.51
N LYS A 332 -2.55 18.67 -7.48
CA LYS A 332 -3.96 18.26 -7.64
C LYS A 332 -4.45 17.47 -6.41
N ALA A 333 -3.56 16.74 -5.75
CA ALA A 333 -3.87 15.98 -4.54
C ALA A 333 -3.99 16.88 -3.30
N ILE A 334 -2.99 17.74 -3.03
CA ILE A 334 -2.90 18.51 -1.77
C ILE A 334 -3.67 19.83 -1.80
N LEU A 335 -3.65 20.54 -2.92
CA LEU A 335 -4.13 21.92 -3.00
C LEU A 335 -5.66 22.02 -2.79
N PRO A 336 -6.52 21.17 -3.38
CA PRO A 336 -7.97 21.25 -3.16
C PRO A 336 -8.35 21.08 -1.68
N LEU A 337 -7.76 20.07 -1.01
CA LEU A 337 -7.98 19.83 0.41
C LEU A 337 -7.54 21.03 1.25
N THR A 338 -6.37 21.58 0.96
CA THR A 338 -5.82 22.72 1.67
C THR A 338 -6.65 23.99 1.46
N ILE A 339 -7.06 24.27 0.23
CA ILE A 339 -7.95 25.40 -0.10
C ILE A 339 -9.27 25.26 0.65
N PHE A 340 -9.85 24.07 0.69
CA PHE A 340 -11.07 23.79 1.42
C PHE A 340 -10.91 24.09 2.92
N ILE A 341 -9.85 23.56 3.54
CA ILE A 341 -9.52 23.80 4.96
C ILE A 341 -9.34 25.29 5.24
N LEU A 342 -8.61 26.02 4.38
CA LEU A 342 -8.40 27.47 4.52
C LEU A 342 -9.69 28.26 4.33
N LEU A 343 -10.56 27.87 3.40
CA LEU A 343 -11.86 28.50 3.17
C LEU A 343 -12.73 28.36 4.41
N VAL A 344 -12.82 27.17 4.99
CA VAL A 344 -13.55 26.93 6.25
C VAL A 344 -12.97 27.80 7.36
N PHE A 345 -11.65 27.88 7.46
CA PHE A 345 -10.98 28.70 8.47
C PHE A 345 -11.32 30.20 8.34
N VAL A 346 -11.32 30.73 7.11
CA VAL A 346 -11.55 32.16 6.84
C VAL A 346 -13.03 32.52 6.87
N VAL A 347 -13.87 31.74 6.19
CA VAL A 347 -15.30 32.06 5.98
C VAL A 347 -16.13 31.66 7.19
N LEU A 348 -15.93 30.43 7.68
CA LEU A 348 -16.78 29.85 8.73
C LEU A 348 -16.30 30.27 10.12
N LEU A 349 -15.02 30.07 10.44
CA LEU A 349 -14.49 30.43 11.75
C LEU A 349 -14.22 31.93 11.89
N ARG A 350 -14.00 32.64 10.78
CA ARG A 350 -13.64 34.07 10.74
C ARG A 350 -12.43 34.41 11.62
N GLU A 351 -11.45 33.51 11.65
CA GLU A 351 -10.26 33.60 12.48
C GLU A 351 -9.03 34.00 11.65
N LYS A 352 -8.06 34.65 12.30
CA LYS A 352 -6.75 34.85 11.69
C LYS A 352 -5.94 33.56 11.83
N LEU A 353 -5.40 33.08 10.71
CA LEU A 353 -4.48 31.94 10.72
C LEU A 353 -3.28 32.25 11.63
N PRO A 354 -3.02 31.42 12.66
CA PRO A 354 -1.79 31.53 13.42
C PRO A 354 -0.62 31.11 12.53
N LYS A 355 0.52 31.80 12.63
CA LYS A 355 1.75 31.43 11.91
C LYS A 355 1.52 31.17 10.40
N LYS A 356 0.83 32.09 9.72
CA LYS A 356 0.54 32.03 8.27
C LYS A 356 1.75 31.61 7.44
N ASP A 357 2.90 32.21 7.73
CA ASP A 357 4.13 31.99 6.99
C ASP A 357 4.60 30.53 7.10
N GLU A 358 4.49 29.92 8.29
CA GLU A 358 4.82 28.49 8.53
C GLU A 358 3.84 27.57 7.79
N ILE A 359 2.55 27.90 7.81
CA ILE A 359 1.51 27.07 7.18
C ILE A 359 1.68 27.06 5.65
N PHE A 360 1.82 28.23 5.03
CA PHE A 360 2.02 28.32 3.58
C PHE A 360 3.34 27.69 3.14
N LEU A 361 4.39 27.86 3.93
CA LEU A 361 5.66 27.17 3.70
C LEU A 361 5.48 25.64 3.79
N GLY A 362 4.76 25.16 4.81
CA GLY A 362 4.47 23.73 4.98
C GLY A 362 3.71 23.13 3.80
N ILE A 363 2.67 23.81 3.31
CA ILE A 363 1.91 23.39 2.11
C ILE A 363 2.80 23.36 0.87
N PHE A 364 3.67 24.36 0.68
CA PHE A 364 4.58 24.39 -0.45
C PHE A 364 5.59 23.24 -0.40
N ILE A 365 6.20 23.02 0.77
CA ILE A 365 7.16 21.93 0.99
C ILE A 365 6.47 20.56 0.86
N SER A 366 5.21 20.41 1.27
CA SER A 366 4.50 19.14 1.14
C SER A 366 4.22 18.78 -0.33
N ILE A 367 3.80 19.73 -1.15
CA ILE A 367 3.63 19.52 -2.61
C ILE A 367 4.96 19.15 -3.26
N LEU A 368 6.04 19.87 -2.92
CA LEU A 368 7.38 19.59 -3.44
C LEU A 368 7.84 18.18 -3.01
N GLY A 369 7.67 17.84 -1.74
CA GLY A 369 8.02 16.54 -1.19
C GLY A 369 7.23 15.40 -1.83
N MET A 370 5.92 15.57 -2.02
CA MET A 370 5.06 14.57 -2.65
C MET A 370 5.42 14.34 -4.12
N GLY A 371 5.78 15.39 -4.86
CA GLY A 371 6.27 15.28 -6.24
C GLY A 371 7.59 14.49 -6.33
N LEU A 372 8.58 14.84 -5.50
CA LEU A 372 9.85 14.12 -5.42
C LEU A 372 9.66 12.65 -4.97
N PHE A 373 8.80 12.44 -3.98
CA PHE A 373 8.44 11.12 -3.48
C PHE A 373 7.81 10.27 -4.59
N GLY A 374 6.85 10.80 -5.34
CA GLY A 374 6.21 10.09 -6.45
C GLY A 374 7.21 9.64 -7.52
N ILE A 375 8.14 10.50 -7.90
CA ILE A 375 9.24 10.16 -8.84
C ILE A 375 10.13 9.07 -8.22
N GLY A 376 10.56 9.25 -6.97
CA GLY A 376 11.40 8.30 -6.28
C GLY A 376 10.75 6.92 -6.14
N MET A 377 9.45 6.87 -5.91
CA MET A 377 8.69 5.63 -5.78
C MET A 377 8.65 4.86 -7.09
N GLU A 378 8.33 5.54 -8.20
CA GLU A 378 8.23 4.93 -9.53
C GLU A 378 9.58 4.39 -10.01
N TYR A 379 10.66 5.14 -9.82
CA TYR A 379 11.99 4.75 -10.30
C TYR A 379 12.87 4.02 -9.27
N GLY A 380 12.46 3.96 -8.01
CA GLY A 380 13.22 3.38 -6.89
C GLY A 380 12.51 2.18 -6.26
N LEU A 381 11.71 2.43 -5.22
CA LEU A 381 11.11 1.37 -4.39
C LEU A 381 10.16 0.45 -5.16
N SER A 382 9.34 0.96 -6.09
CA SER A 382 8.47 0.11 -6.90
C SER A 382 9.28 -0.76 -7.85
N LYS A 383 10.30 -0.21 -8.54
CA LYS A 383 11.19 -0.99 -9.42
C LYS A 383 11.90 -2.13 -8.70
N ILE A 384 12.55 -1.86 -7.57
CA ILE A 384 13.22 -2.93 -6.81
C ILE A 384 12.21 -3.92 -6.23
N GLY A 385 11.05 -3.45 -5.76
CA GLY A 385 9.96 -4.30 -5.30
C GLY A 385 9.46 -5.26 -6.38
N THR A 386 9.26 -4.77 -7.61
CA THR A 386 8.82 -5.57 -8.76
C THR A 386 9.90 -6.53 -9.23
N GLN A 387 11.17 -6.10 -9.25
CA GLN A 387 12.29 -7.00 -9.58
C GLN A 387 12.39 -8.13 -8.57
N VAL A 388 12.38 -7.84 -7.27
CA VAL A 388 12.43 -8.88 -6.23
C VAL A 388 11.18 -9.75 -6.28
N GLY A 389 10.00 -9.14 -6.39
CA GLY A 389 8.71 -9.83 -6.40
C GLY A 389 8.53 -10.81 -7.55
N SER A 390 8.83 -10.37 -8.78
CA SER A 390 8.74 -11.21 -10.00
C SER A 390 9.75 -12.36 -10.00
N ARG A 391 10.84 -12.21 -9.25
CA ARG A 391 11.92 -13.19 -9.13
C ARG A 391 11.78 -14.11 -7.92
N LEU A 392 10.98 -13.72 -6.94
CA LEU A 392 10.76 -14.48 -5.72
C LEU A 392 10.27 -15.92 -5.97
N PRO A 393 9.38 -16.18 -6.97
CA PRO A 393 8.98 -17.54 -7.32
C PRO A 393 10.14 -18.46 -7.74
N ALA A 394 11.28 -17.92 -8.21
CA ALA A 394 12.49 -18.70 -8.52
C ALA A 394 12.98 -19.56 -7.34
N SER A 395 12.57 -19.22 -6.12
CA SER A 395 12.93 -19.98 -4.93
C SER A 395 12.28 -21.37 -4.94
N PHE A 396 11.10 -21.54 -5.54
CA PHE A 396 10.31 -22.77 -5.51
C PHE A 396 9.84 -23.26 -6.90
N SER A 397 9.84 -22.44 -7.94
CA SER A 397 9.48 -22.82 -9.31
C SER A 397 10.46 -22.24 -10.32
N ALA A 398 10.60 -22.88 -11.48
CA ALA A 398 11.38 -22.32 -12.57
C ALA A 398 10.71 -21.05 -13.13
N ILE A 399 11.46 -19.96 -13.28
CA ILE A 399 10.96 -18.71 -13.86
C ILE A 399 11.71 -18.33 -15.13
N GLU A 400 10.96 -17.85 -16.10
CA GLU A 400 11.50 -17.20 -17.31
C GLU A 400 11.92 -15.76 -17.00
N LEU A 401 13.14 -15.40 -17.39
CA LEU A 401 13.71 -14.06 -17.27
C LEU A 401 13.58 -13.29 -18.58
N ASN A 402 12.44 -12.62 -18.76
CA ASN A 402 12.20 -11.80 -19.96
C ASN A 402 13.16 -10.60 -20.07
N ASP A 403 13.61 -10.03 -18.95
CA ASP A 403 14.56 -8.90 -18.92
C ASP A 403 15.96 -9.26 -19.46
N SER A 404 16.27 -10.55 -19.55
CA SER A 404 17.56 -11.09 -19.99
C SER A 404 17.44 -11.82 -21.32
N GLN A 405 16.40 -11.54 -22.10
CA GLN A 405 16.19 -12.18 -23.39
C GLN A 405 17.38 -11.91 -24.33
N GLU A 406 17.95 -12.99 -24.86
CA GLU A 406 19.00 -12.91 -25.86
C GLU A 406 18.44 -13.28 -27.23
N THR A 407 18.78 -12.49 -28.24
CA THR A 407 18.36 -12.75 -29.62
C THR A 407 19.54 -13.34 -30.38
N MET A 408 19.40 -14.58 -30.81
CA MET A 408 20.37 -15.28 -31.65
C MET A 408 20.00 -15.08 -33.11
N HIS A 409 20.86 -14.37 -33.85
CA HIS A 409 20.71 -14.18 -35.29
C HIS A 409 21.32 -15.36 -36.06
N ASN A 410 20.75 -15.68 -37.22
CA ASN A 410 21.18 -16.80 -38.08
C ASN A 410 21.14 -18.15 -37.34
N PHE A 411 20.11 -18.37 -36.53
CA PHE A 411 19.90 -19.65 -35.85
C PHE A 411 19.53 -20.72 -36.86
N ASP A 412 20.30 -21.82 -36.88
CA ASP A 412 20.05 -22.98 -37.72
C ASP A 412 19.33 -24.07 -36.92
N LYS A 413 18.16 -24.51 -37.40
CA LYS A 413 17.35 -25.52 -36.72
C LYS A 413 18.02 -26.91 -36.71
N GLU A 414 18.98 -27.16 -37.60
CA GLU A 414 19.70 -28.44 -37.66
C GLU A 414 20.56 -28.71 -36.41
N ILE A 415 20.88 -27.68 -35.61
CA ILE A 415 21.65 -27.85 -34.36
C ILE A 415 20.79 -28.37 -33.19
N VAL A 416 19.47 -28.41 -33.35
CA VAL A 416 18.54 -28.87 -32.31
C VAL A 416 18.57 -30.39 -32.22
N GLN A 417 18.87 -30.90 -31.03
CA GLN A 417 18.94 -32.30 -30.69
C GLN A 417 17.69 -32.74 -29.94
N LYS A 418 17.38 -34.04 -30.02
CA LYS A 418 16.24 -34.65 -29.32
C LYS A 418 16.75 -35.63 -28.27
N SER A 419 16.20 -35.56 -27.07
CA SER A 419 16.35 -36.58 -26.03
C SER A 419 14.99 -37.18 -25.70
N ILE A 420 14.98 -38.44 -25.27
CA ILE A 420 13.75 -39.14 -24.86
C ILE A 420 13.95 -39.54 -23.40
N THR A 421 13.01 -39.13 -22.54
CA THR A 421 13.03 -39.52 -21.12
C THR A 421 12.60 -40.99 -20.95
N PRO A 422 12.94 -41.65 -19.83
CA PRO A 422 12.43 -42.98 -19.52
C PRO A 422 10.89 -43.10 -19.53
N GLU A 423 10.20 -41.98 -19.31
CA GLU A 423 8.74 -41.85 -19.35
C GLU A 423 8.17 -41.69 -20.78
N GLY A 424 9.04 -41.60 -21.81
CA GLY A 424 8.66 -41.48 -23.22
C GLY A 424 8.46 -40.03 -23.70
N GLU A 425 8.81 -39.02 -22.89
CA GLU A 425 8.70 -37.62 -23.28
C GLU A 425 9.89 -37.21 -24.16
N VAL A 426 9.62 -36.54 -25.29
CA VAL A 426 10.63 -36.05 -26.21
C VAL A 426 10.97 -34.60 -25.86
N ASN A 427 12.22 -34.35 -25.44
CA ASN A 427 12.74 -33.02 -25.14
C ASN A 427 13.72 -32.56 -26.22
N GLU A 428 13.45 -31.39 -26.82
CA GLU A 428 14.30 -30.75 -27.82
C GLU A 428 15.22 -29.72 -27.17
N PHE A 429 16.50 -29.67 -27.56
CA PHE A 429 17.49 -28.76 -26.97
C PHE A 429 18.67 -28.48 -27.91
N PHE A 430 19.44 -27.43 -27.65
CA PHE A 430 20.70 -27.13 -28.33
C PHE A 430 21.76 -26.67 -27.32
N PHE A 431 23.04 -26.68 -27.72
CA PHE A 431 24.13 -26.23 -26.86
C PHE A 431 24.52 -24.79 -27.19
N LYS A 432 24.53 -23.93 -26.17
CA LYS A 432 25.10 -22.58 -26.25
C LYS A 432 26.45 -22.56 -25.57
N LYS A 433 27.41 -21.87 -26.19
CA LYS A 433 28.73 -21.64 -25.61
C LYS A 433 28.68 -20.44 -24.64
N GLU A 434 28.95 -20.67 -23.36
CA GLU A 434 29.11 -19.66 -22.31
C GLU A 434 30.61 -19.45 -22.02
N GLY A 435 31.27 -18.50 -22.69
CA GLY A 435 32.71 -18.25 -22.51
C GLY A 435 33.61 -19.23 -23.26
N GLU A 436 34.90 -19.32 -22.93
CA GLU A 436 35.86 -20.04 -23.78
C GLU A 436 35.67 -21.57 -23.80
N ASN A 437 35.16 -22.18 -22.71
CA ASN A 437 35.15 -23.65 -22.55
C ASN A 437 33.93 -24.25 -21.81
N LYS A 438 32.82 -23.54 -21.70
CA LYS A 438 31.60 -24.04 -21.04
C LYS A 438 30.45 -24.06 -22.06
N TYR A 439 29.75 -25.20 -22.15
CA TYR A 439 28.55 -25.33 -22.96
C TYR A 439 27.36 -25.55 -22.03
N SER A 440 26.32 -24.72 -22.18
CA SER A 440 25.05 -24.90 -21.48
C SER A 440 24.02 -25.49 -22.45
N GLN A 441 23.29 -26.49 -21.96
CA GLN A 441 22.17 -27.09 -22.69
C GLN A 441 20.95 -26.18 -22.53
N ILE A 442 20.37 -25.77 -23.66
CA ILE A 442 19.22 -24.89 -23.70
C ILE A 442 18.03 -25.64 -24.30
N PRO A 443 16.87 -25.72 -23.63
CA PRO A 443 15.67 -26.28 -24.23
C PRO A 443 15.25 -25.46 -25.46
N PHE A 444 14.93 -26.15 -26.55
CA PHE A 444 14.43 -25.54 -27.77
C PHE A 444 12.91 -25.42 -27.68
N VAL A 445 12.41 -24.19 -27.83
CA VAL A 445 10.99 -23.88 -27.83
C VAL A 445 10.64 -23.34 -29.20
N GLU A 446 9.86 -24.09 -29.99
CA GLU A 446 9.52 -23.73 -31.38
C GLU A 446 8.92 -22.32 -31.48
N LYS A 447 8.10 -21.92 -30.50
CA LYS A 447 7.44 -20.60 -30.46
C LYS A 447 8.43 -19.42 -30.43
N ASN A 448 9.66 -19.66 -29.99
CA ASN A 448 10.70 -18.63 -29.88
C ASN A 448 11.55 -18.51 -31.15
N TYR A 449 11.29 -19.34 -32.17
CA TYR A 449 12.00 -19.33 -33.44
C TYR A 449 11.17 -18.61 -34.52
N ASP A 450 11.73 -17.52 -35.07
CA ASP A 450 11.19 -16.82 -36.25
C ASP A 450 11.85 -17.42 -37.50
N GLU A 451 11.15 -18.35 -38.14
CA GLU A 451 11.62 -19.12 -39.31
C GLU A 451 11.98 -18.25 -40.53
N PRO A 452 11.17 -17.23 -40.94
CA PRO A 452 11.54 -16.31 -42.02
C PRO A 452 12.83 -15.52 -41.76
N ARG A 453 13.06 -15.12 -40.50
CA ARG A 453 14.22 -14.28 -40.13
C ARG A 453 15.42 -15.08 -39.66
N LYS A 454 15.28 -16.39 -39.45
CA LYS A 454 16.27 -17.26 -38.78
C LYS A 454 16.74 -16.67 -37.46
N ILE A 455 15.80 -16.16 -36.66
CA ILE A 455 16.09 -15.55 -35.36
C ILE A 455 15.52 -16.44 -34.27
N TYR A 456 16.35 -16.87 -33.33
CA TYR A 456 15.89 -17.57 -32.12
C TYR A 456 15.98 -16.64 -30.91
N ARG A 457 14.88 -16.52 -30.16
CA ARG A 457 14.79 -15.70 -28.95
C ARG A 457 14.97 -16.59 -27.73
N TYR A 458 16.17 -16.61 -27.18
CA TYR A 458 16.42 -17.36 -25.95
C TYR A 458 15.96 -16.54 -24.75
N ILE A 459 15.00 -17.08 -24.00
CA ILE A 459 14.55 -16.55 -22.72
C ILE A 459 15.18 -17.43 -21.64
N PRO A 460 16.18 -16.94 -20.89
CA PRO A 460 16.82 -17.75 -19.85
C PRO A 460 15.82 -18.10 -18.75
N GLN A 461 15.83 -19.36 -18.33
CA GLN A 461 15.03 -19.86 -17.23
C GLN A 461 15.91 -20.09 -16.00
N ILE A 462 15.53 -19.55 -14.85
CA ILE A 462 16.13 -19.89 -13.56
C ILE A 462 15.27 -20.98 -12.95
N GLY A 463 15.83 -22.18 -12.78
CA GLY A 463 15.18 -23.28 -12.05
C GLY A 463 15.04 -22.97 -10.55
N PRO A 464 14.33 -23.81 -9.79
CA PRO A 464 14.21 -23.62 -8.35
C PRO A 464 15.58 -23.53 -7.71
N ILE A 465 15.87 -22.40 -7.07
CA ILE A 465 17.16 -22.16 -6.41
C ILE A 465 17.41 -23.22 -5.32
N PHE A 466 16.33 -23.75 -4.71
CA PHE A 466 16.38 -24.71 -3.61
C PHE A 466 15.72 -26.06 -4.01
N GLY A 467 16.40 -26.83 -4.85
CA GLY A 467 16.07 -28.23 -5.11
C GLY A 467 15.12 -28.47 -6.28
N LYS A 468 14.15 -29.38 -6.13
CA LYS A 468 13.15 -29.70 -7.17
C LYS A 468 12.01 -28.67 -7.18
N ASN A 469 11.29 -28.56 -8.30
CA ASN A 469 10.07 -27.75 -8.41
C ASN A 469 9.12 -28.09 -7.24
N GLY A 470 8.70 -27.08 -6.48
CA GLY A 470 7.86 -27.25 -5.29
C GLY A 470 8.59 -27.69 -4.02
N GLY A 471 9.91 -27.52 -3.93
CA GLY A 471 10.67 -27.82 -2.72
C GLY A 471 10.19 -27.01 -1.51
N SER A 472 10.00 -27.67 -0.35
CA SER A 472 9.58 -27.04 0.91
C SER A 472 10.52 -25.93 1.38
N GLY A 473 11.82 -26.03 1.06
CA GLY A 473 12.81 -24.99 1.33
C GLY A 473 12.56 -23.68 0.57
N GLY A 474 12.14 -23.78 -0.70
CA GLY A 474 11.79 -22.62 -1.51
C GLY A 474 10.59 -21.86 -0.96
N TYR A 475 9.52 -22.57 -0.62
CA TYR A 475 8.33 -21.97 0.00
C TYR A 475 8.66 -21.31 1.35
N LEU A 476 9.46 -21.98 2.20
CA LEU A 476 9.86 -21.43 3.50
C LEU A 476 10.61 -20.11 3.35
N ILE A 477 11.49 -19.99 2.35
CA ILE A 477 12.26 -18.77 2.08
C ILE A 477 11.34 -17.63 1.65
N VAL A 478 10.34 -17.90 0.80
CA VAL A 478 9.36 -16.88 0.39
C VAL A 478 8.53 -16.40 1.58
N ILE A 479 8.08 -17.31 2.45
CA ILE A 479 7.30 -16.97 3.64
C ILE A 479 8.15 -16.16 4.64
N LEU A 480 9.39 -16.58 4.87
CA LEU A 480 10.33 -15.87 5.73
C LEU A 480 10.68 -14.49 5.15
N PHE A 481 10.83 -14.40 3.83
CA PHE A 481 11.05 -13.15 3.13
C PHE A 481 9.90 -12.17 3.33
N ALA A 482 8.68 -12.64 3.08
CA ALA A 482 7.45 -11.89 3.29
C ALA A 482 7.33 -11.38 4.73
N PHE A 483 7.68 -12.23 5.72
CA PHE A 483 7.70 -11.84 7.13
C PHE A 483 8.71 -10.72 7.43
N ILE A 484 9.98 -10.89 7.04
CA ILE A 484 11.04 -9.92 7.35
C ILE A 484 10.81 -8.61 6.61
N MET A 485 10.36 -8.68 5.35
CA MET A 485 10.02 -7.50 4.55
C MET A 485 8.86 -6.72 5.20
N GLY A 486 7.78 -7.42 5.58
CA GLY A 486 6.65 -6.80 6.26
C GLY A 486 7.01 -6.19 7.62
N PHE A 487 7.77 -6.92 8.42
CA PHE A 487 8.28 -6.45 9.71
C PHE A 487 9.15 -5.19 9.55
N GLY A 488 10.14 -5.24 8.64
CA GLY A 488 11.05 -4.14 8.38
C GLY A 488 10.36 -2.90 7.81
N ALA A 489 9.45 -3.08 6.85
CA ALA A 489 8.66 -2.00 6.27
C ALA A 489 7.77 -1.31 7.31
N THR A 490 7.21 -2.07 8.25
CA THR A 490 6.40 -1.50 9.33
C THR A 490 7.24 -0.72 10.34
N LEU A 491 8.45 -1.17 10.66
CA LEU A 491 9.37 -0.39 11.50
C LEU A 491 9.77 0.93 10.83
N ALA A 492 9.87 0.92 9.50
CA ALA A 492 10.16 2.09 8.69
C ALA A 492 9.00 3.09 8.61
N GLU A 493 7.78 2.69 8.97
CA GLU A 493 6.56 3.47 8.75
C GLU A 493 6.53 4.73 9.64
N PRO A 494 6.57 5.95 9.06
CA PRO A 494 6.59 7.19 9.84
C PRO A 494 5.28 7.43 10.58
N ALA A 495 4.14 7.06 9.97
CA ALA A 495 2.83 7.26 10.59
C ALA A 495 2.69 6.42 11.88
N LEU A 496 3.22 5.20 11.89
CA LEU A 496 3.19 4.32 13.07
C LEU A 496 4.07 4.88 14.19
N ASN A 497 5.22 5.45 13.82
CA ASN A 497 6.09 6.15 14.77
C ASN A 497 5.38 7.33 15.44
N ALA A 498 4.60 8.11 14.68
CA ALA A 498 3.82 9.22 15.19
C ALA A 498 2.71 8.76 16.14
N LEU A 499 1.97 7.71 15.76
CA LEU A 499 0.94 7.10 16.61
C LEU A 499 1.54 6.62 17.94
N GLY A 500 2.66 5.91 17.90
CA GLY A 500 3.31 5.40 19.10
C GLY A 500 3.74 6.49 20.08
N MET A 501 4.20 7.65 19.58
CA MET A 501 4.50 8.81 20.45
C MET A 501 3.24 9.37 21.11
N LYS A 502 2.13 9.45 20.37
CA LYS A 502 0.85 9.93 20.93
C LYS A 502 0.26 8.97 21.94
N VAL A 503 0.36 7.67 21.71
CA VAL A 503 -0.06 6.64 22.67
C VAL A 503 0.79 6.70 23.94
N GLU A 504 2.11 6.91 23.84
CA GLU A 504 2.98 7.06 25.00
C GLU A 504 2.68 8.32 25.81
N GLU A 505 2.45 9.46 25.13
CA GLU A 505 2.06 10.74 25.72
C GLU A 505 0.73 10.62 26.49
N LEU A 506 -0.30 10.04 25.86
CA LEU A 506 -1.65 9.91 26.44
C LEU A 506 -1.76 8.80 27.49
N SER A 507 -0.86 7.82 27.49
CA SER A 507 -0.83 6.75 28.49
C SER A 507 0.07 7.03 29.70
N VAL A 508 0.61 8.25 29.80
CA VAL A 508 1.55 8.66 30.86
C VAL A 508 2.74 7.68 30.95
N GLY A 509 3.23 7.22 29.80
CA GLY A 509 4.34 6.27 29.71
C GLY A 509 4.02 4.81 30.08
N THR A 510 2.75 4.47 30.35
CA THR A 510 2.33 3.07 30.59
C THR A 510 2.56 2.22 29.34
N PHE A 511 2.33 2.79 28.14
CA PHE A 511 2.70 2.19 26.86
C PHE A 511 3.94 2.86 26.29
N LYS A 512 5.04 2.11 26.29
CA LYS A 512 6.23 2.54 25.57
C LYS A 512 5.98 2.46 24.07
N LYS A 513 6.28 3.54 23.34
CA LYS A 513 6.27 3.59 21.87
C LYS A 513 6.92 2.35 21.26
N THR A 514 8.10 2.00 21.75
CA THR A 514 8.91 0.89 21.24
C THR A 514 8.15 -0.44 21.29
N THR A 515 7.51 -0.75 22.42
CA THR A 515 6.79 -2.03 22.58
C THR A 515 5.60 -2.11 21.63
N LEU A 516 4.87 -1.01 21.45
CA LEU A 516 3.76 -0.95 20.49
C LEU A 516 4.25 -1.17 19.06
N ILE A 517 5.30 -0.46 18.64
CA ILE A 517 5.84 -0.56 17.29
C ILE A 517 6.31 -1.99 16.98
N TYR A 518 7.04 -2.64 17.89
CA TYR A 518 7.50 -4.02 17.66
C TYR A 518 6.34 -5.02 17.64
N ALA A 519 5.32 -4.86 18.50
CA ALA A 519 4.14 -5.72 18.49
C ALA A 519 3.37 -5.60 17.17
N VAL A 520 3.17 -4.36 16.70
CA VAL A 520 2.51 -4.07 15.43
C VAL A 520 3.34 -4.61 14.25
N ALA A 521 4.65 -4.34 14.20
CA ALA A 521 5.53 -4.84 13.15
C ALA A 521 5.58 -6.36 13.08
N PHE A 522 5.60 -7.05 14.23
CA PHE A 522 5.50 -8.51 14.28
C PHE A 522 4.17 -9.01 13.72
N GLY A 523 3.06 -8.35 14.08
CA GLY A 523 1.75 -8.63 13.50
C GLY A 523 1.72 -8.44 11.99
N VAL A 524 2.27 -7.35 11.47
CA VAL A 524 2.29 -7.08 10.02
C VAL A 524 3.14 -8.11 9.28
N GLY A 525 4.33 -8.44 9.82
CA GLY A 525 5.19 -9.48 9.27
C GLY A 525 4.45 -10.83 9.17
N LEU A 526 3.76 -11.24 10.24
CA LEU A 526 2.93 -12.45 10.20
C LEU A 526 1.79 -12.34 9.18
N GLY A 527 1.11 -11.20 9.11
CA GLY A 527 0.03 -10.96 8.16
C GLY A 527 0.48 -11.06 6.71
N ILE A 528 1.60 -10.43 6.35
CA ILE A 528 2.17 -10.47 5.00
C ILE A 528 2.68 -11.87 4.67
N ALA A 529 3.27 -12.60 5.64
CA ALA A 529 3.66 -13.99 5.46
C ALA A 529 2.44 -14.90 5.18
N LEU A 530 1.33 -14.70 5.91
CA LEU A 530 0.06 -15.39 5.63
C LEU A 530 -0.51 -14.99 4.27
N GLY A 531 -0.39 -13.73 3.86
CA GLY A 531 -0.75 -13.28 2.51
C GLY A 531 0.12 -13.89 1.40
N ALA A 532 1.39 -14.15 1.64
CA ALA A 532 2.24 -14.90 0.71
C ALA A 532 1.79 -16.37 0.62
N VAL A 533 1.50 -16.99 1.77
CA VAL A 533 0.90 -18.34 1.88
C VAL A 533 -0.40 -18.45 1.08
N LYS A 534 -1.26 -17.43 1.15
CA LYS A 534 -2.50 -17.32 0.36
C LYS A 534 -2.24 -17.45 -1.14
N ILE A 535 -1.22 -16.76 -1.63
CA ILE A 535 -0.88 -16.74 -3.05
C ILE A 535 -0.24 -18.05 -3.47
N ILE A 536 0.74 -18.54 -2.71
CA ILE A 536 1.47 -19.76 -3.04
C ILE A 536 0.52 -20.97 -3.18
N TRP A 537 -0.47 -21.10 -2.30
CA TRP A 537 -1.42 -22.22 -2.30
C TRP A 537 -2.79 -21.90 -2.89
N ASN A 538 -2.95 -20.74 -3.54
CA ASN A 538 -4.22 -20.28 -4.09
C ASN A 538 -5.40 -20.42 -3.10
N ILE A 539 -5.19 -20.01 -1.85
CA ILE A 539 -6.22 -20.06 -0.81
C ILE A 539 -7.17 -18.89 -1.05
N GLN A 540 -8.48 -19.16 -1.06
CA GLN A 540 -9.45 -18.08 -1.19
C GLN A 540 -9.39 -17.16 0.05
N ILE A 541 -9.35 -15.86 -0.19
CA ILE A 541 -9.14 -14.84 0.86
C ILE A 541 -10.18 -14.90 2.00
N PHE A 542 -11.41 -15.34 1.70
CA PHE A 542 -12.47 -15.43 2.69
C PHE A 542 -12.13 -16.42 3.82
N TRP A 543 -11.45 -17.52 3.50
CA TRP A 543 -11.03 -18.53 4.50
C TRP A 543 -10.01 -17.98 5.48
N MET A 544 -9.36 -16.87 5.15
CA MET A 544 -8.39 -16.21 6.03
C MET A 544 -9.02 -15.03 6.77
N LEU A 545 -9.83 -14.23 6.09
CA LEU A 545 -10.46 -13.05 6.68
C LEU A 545 -11.57 -13.39 7.66
N VAL A 546 -12.50 -14.29 7.29
CA VAL A 546 -13.66 -14.58 8.14
C VAL A 546 -13.23 -15.14 9.51
N PRO A 547 -12.38 -16.18 9.60
CA PRO A 547 -11.98 -16.71 10.91
C PRO A 547 -11.14 -15.71 11.72
N SER A 548 -10.22 -14.98 11.08
CA SER A 548 -9.35 -14.03 11.78
C SER A 548 -10.15 -12.88 12.39
N TYR A 549 -11.06 -12.27 11.63
CA TYR A 549 -11.88 -11.16 12.14
C TYR A 549 -12.94 -11.63 13.14
N LEU A 550 -13.47 -12.85 13.05
CA LEU A 550 -14.33 -13.41 14.11
C LEU A 550 -13.58 -13.53 15.44
N ILE A 551 -12.33 -13.99 15.42
CA ILE A 551 -11.48 -14.02 16.62
C ILE A 551 -11.25 -12.59 17.13
N LEU A 552 -10.97 -11.62 16.25
CA LEU A 552 -10.79 -10.22 16.63
C LEU A 552 -12.04 -9.62 17.28
N LEU A 553 -13.24 -9.97 16.81
CA LEU A 553 -14.49 -9.52 17.43
C LEU A 553 -14.65 -10.02 18.86
N VAL A 554 -14.35 -11.30 19.11
CA VAL A 554 -14.37 -11.87 20.46
C VAL A 554 -13.33 -11.18 21.34
N LEU A 555 -12.10 -10.99 20.85
CA LEU A 555 -11.04 -10.31 21.58
C LEU A 555 -11.38 -8.84 21.87
N THR A 556 -12.07 -8.18 20.95
CA THR A 556 -12.52 -6.78 21.11
C THR A 556 -13.59 -6.67 22.19
N ALA A 557 -14.50 -7.65 22.27
CA ALA A 557 -15.54 -7.67 23.30
C ALA A 557 -14.95 -7.81 24.72
N ILE A 558 -13.87 -8.59 24.88
CA ILE A 558 -13.23 -8.85 26.19
C ILE A 558 -12.16 -7.82 26.60
N SER A 559 -11.64 -7.01 25.67
CA SER A 559 -10.52 -6.08 25.92
C SER A 559 -11.01 -4.74 26.44
N ASP A 560 -10.19 -4.02 27.21
CA ASP A 560 -10.53 -2.67 27.66
C ASP A 560 -10.55 -1.66 26.49
N GLU A 561 -11.35 -0.61 26.60
CA GLU A 561 -11.61 0.35 25.51
C GLU A 561 -10.32 1.00 24.98
N GLN A 562 -9.38 1.31 25.87
CA GLN A 562 -8.08 1.88 25.50
C GLN A 562 -7.29 0.95 24.57
N TYR A 563 -7.27 -0.36 24.85
CA TYR A 563 -6.57 -1.35 24.01
C TYR A 563 -7.25 -1.57 22.67
N VAL A 564 -8.59 -1.51 22.67
CA VAL A 564 -9.38 -1.61 21.43
C VAL A 564 -9.08 -0.41 20.54
N ASN A 565 -9.16 0.81 21.08
CA ASN A 565 -8.89 2.03 20.34
C ASN A 565 -7.48 2.05 19.75
N ILE A 566 -6.46 1.71 20.55
CA ILE A 566 -5.07 1.68 20.10
C ILE A 566 -4.85 0.56 19.09
N GLY A 567 -5.33 -0.66 19.36
CA GLY A 567 -5.05 -1.83 18.53
C GLY A 567 -5.65 -1.75 17.14
N TRP A 568 -6.90 -1.30 17.05
CA TRP A 568 -7.59 -1.16 15.77
C TRP A 568 -7.06 0.01 14.94
N ASP A 569 -6.73 1.15 15.57
CA ASP A 569 -6.09 2.27 14.85
C ASP A 569 -4.67 1.91 14.43
N SER A 570 -3.90 1.23 15.28
CA SER A 570 -2.51 0.86 14.97
C SER A 570 -2.39 0.05 13.68
N ALA A 571 -3.35 -0.84 13.41
CA ALA A 571 -3.38 -1.61 12.19
C ALA A 571 -3.61 -0.77 10.94
N GLY A 572 -4.54 0.20 11.00
CA GLY A 572 -4.76 1.14 9.89
C GLY A 572 -3.52 1.97 9.57
N VAL A 573 -2.64 2.22 10.53
CA VAL A 573 -1.45 3.05 10.33
C VAL A 573 -0.26 2.28 9.72
N THR A 574 -0.37 0.96 9.51
CA THR A 574 0.75 0.11 9.03
C THR A 574 0.99 0.11 7.52
N THR A 575 0.00 0.57 6.76
CA THR A 575 -0.08 0.50 5.30
C THR A 575 0.24 1.83 4.65
N GLY A 576 1.37 2.41 5.04
CA GLY A 576 1.82 3.69 4.50
C GLY A 576 2.64 3.58 3.22
N PRO A 577 3.34 4.67 2.87
CA PRO A 577 3.91 4.92 1.54
C PRO A 577 5.08 4.00 1.19
N VAL A 578 5.69 3.35 2.19
CA VAL A 578 6.80 2.41 2.00
C VAL A 578 6.28 0.97 1.87
N THR A 579 5.37 0.56 2.75
CA THR A 579 4.88 -0.83 2.82
C THR A 579 4.03 -1.22 1.62
N VAL A 580 3.05 -0.40 1.24
CA VAL A 580 2.07 -0.72 0.17
C VAL A 580 2.73 -1.08 -1.17
N PRO A 581 3.60 -0.23 -1.75
CA PRO A 581 4.23 -0.52 -3.04
C PRO A 581 5.10 -1.78 -3.03
N LEU A 582 5.83 -2.03 -1.94
CA LEU A 582 6.68 -3.22 -1.81
C LEU A 582 5.88 -4.51 -1.71
N VAL A 583 4.83 -4.50 -0.87
CA VAL A 583 3.99 -5.67 -0.62
C VAL A 583 3.13 -6.00 -1.84
N LEU A 584 2.57 -4.99 -2.52
CA LEU A 584 1.81 -5.20 -3.75
C LEU A 584 2.71 -5.70 -4.89
N ALA A 585 3.90 -5.13 -5.06
CA ALA A 585 4.84 -5.59 -6.08
C ALA A 585 5.28 -7.05 -5.84
N MET A 586 5.54 -7.42 -4.58
CA MET A 586 5.78 -8.82 -4.21
C MET A 586 4.58 -9.70 -4.53
N GLY A 587 3.38 -9.27 -4.15
CA GLY A 587 2.15 -10.04 -4.35
C GLY A 587 1.84 -10.32 -5.80
N LEU A 588 1.93 -9.29 -6.65
CA LEU A 588 1.74 -9.41 -8.09
C LEU A 588 2.79 -10.33 -8.70
N GLY A 589 4.06 -10.20 -8.29
CA GLY A 589 5.14 -11.06 -8.75
C GLY A 589 4.95 -12.54 -8.37
N LEU A 590 4.48 -12.83 -7.15
CA LEU A 590 4.12 -14.17 -6.72
C LEU A 590 2.89 -14.71 -7.47
N GLY A 591 1.85 -13.89 -7.64
CA GLY A 591 0.60 -14.28 -8.29
C GLY A 591 0.76 -14.61 -9.77
N ALA A 592 1.65 -13.90 -10.48
CA ALA A 592 1.90 -14.11 -11.91
C ALA A 592 2.38 -15.53 -12.28
N ARG A 593 2.82 -16.34 -11.31
CA ARG A 593 3.35 -17.70 -11.53
C ARG A 593 2.49 -18.81 -10.93
N VAL A 594 1.43 -18.47 -10.19
CA VAL A 594 0.53 -19.46 -9.60
C VAL A 594 -0.77 -19.49 -10.41
N GLU A 595 -1.01 -20.59 -11.12
CA GLU A 595 -2.23 -20.77 -11.90
C GLU A 595 -3.49 -20.65 -11.02
N GLY A 596 -4.49 -19.91 -11.51
CA GLY A 596 -5.75 -19.68 -10.81
C GLY A 596 -5.70 -18.61 -9.72
N VAL A 597 -4.53 -18.05 -9.39
CA VAL A 597 -4.44 -16.82 -8.59
C VAL A 597 -4.54 -15.66 -9.54
N VAL A 598 -5.76 -15.14 -9.70
CA VAL A 598 -6.00 -14.10 -10.69
C VAL A 598 -5.17 -12.87 -10.37
N GLU A 599 -4.98 -12.48 -9.10
CA GLU A 599 -4.01 -11.44 -8.70
C GLU A 599 -3.53 -11.52 -7.24
N GLY A 600 -2.37 -10.91 -7.00
CA GLY A 600 -1.72 -10.79 -5.68
C GLY A 600 -2.42 -9.87 -4.66
N PHE A 601 -3.64 -9.40 -4.94
CA PHE A 601 -4.45 -8.61 -4.01
C PHE A 601 -4.94 -9.46 -2.81
N GLY A 602 -5.15 -8.80 -1.68
CA GLY A 602 -5.52 -9.42 -0.41
C GLY A 602 -4.34 -9.77 0.50
N ILE A 603 -3.11 -9.37 0.15
CA ILE A 603 -1.99 -9.48 1.09
C ILE A 603 -2.09 -8.40 2.17
N LEU A 604 -2.44 -7.16 1.78
CA LEU A 604 -2.53 -6.03 2.72
C LEU A 604 -3.69 -6.21 3.71
N SER A 605 -4.75 -6.91 3.31
CA SER A 605 -5.84 -7.26 4.23
C SER A 605 -5.35 -8.09 5.43
N MET A 606 -4.46 -9.05 5.20
CA MET A 606 -3.87 -9.86 6.28
C MET A 606 -2.83 -9.06 7.08
N ALA A 607 -2.14 -8.13 6.44
CA ALA A 607 -1.29 -7.15 7.10
C ALA A 607 -2.06 -6.26 8.08
N SER A 608 -3.38 -6.10 7.92
CA SER A 608 -4.23 -5.36 8.86
C SER A 608 -4.76 -6.24 10.02
N ALA A 609 -5.10 -7.50 9.78
CA ALA A 609 -5.75 -8.34 10.81
C ALA A 609 -4.78 -8.75 11.95
N CYS A 610 -3.56 -9.15 11.59
CA CYS A 610 -2.59 -9.68 12.54
C CYS A 610 -2.00 -8.64 13.53
N PRO A 611 -1.77 -7.36 13.15
CA PRO A 611 -1.41 -6.32 14.11
C PRO A 611 -2.48 -6.05 15.17
N ILE A 612 -3.76 -6.04 14.78
CA ILE A 612 -4.87 -5.88 15.74
C ILE A 612 -4.79 -6.99 16.77
N LEU A 613 -4.62 -8.23 16.31
CA LEU A 613 -4.45 -9.39 17.17
C LEU A 613 -3.26 -9.21 18.13
N ALA A 614 -2.11 -8.80 17.61
CA ALA A 614 -0.89 -8.60 18.41
C ALA A 614 -1.08 -7.54 19.51
N VAL A 615 -1.71 -6.39 19.19
CA VAL A 615 -1.92 -5.32 20.16
C VAL A 615 -3.01 -5.68 21.19
N LEU A 616 -4.10 -6.33 20.78
CA LEU A 616 -5.14 -6.79 21.72
C LEU A 616 -4.59 -7.84 22.70
N LEU A 617 -3.79 -8.81 22.21
CA LEU A 617 -3.15 -9.81 23.06
C LEU A 617 -2.13 -9.19 24.02
N MET A 618 -1.34 -8.22 23.55
CA MET A 618 -0.46 -7.42 24.39
C MET A 618 -1.27 -6.70 25.49
N GLY A 619 -2.40 -6.11 25.12
CA GLY A 619 -3.25 -5.36 26.04
C GLY A 619 -3.86 -6.21 27.15
N ILE A 620 -4.41 -7.36 26.79
CA ILE A 620 -4.93 -8.35 27.76
C ILE A 620 -3.81 -8.82 28.69
N SER A 621 -2.62 -9.07 28.15
CA SER A 621 -1.46 -9.50 28.94
C SER A 621 -0.98 -8.42 29.91
N ALA A 622 -0.99 -7.16 29.50
CA ALA A 622 -0.66 -6.01 30.35
C ALA A 622 -1.69 -5.82 31.48
N SER A 623 -2.99 -5.86 31.15
CA SER A 623 -4.10 -5.75 32.11
C SER A 623 -4.05 -6.86 33.17
N ARG A 624 -3.77 -8.10 32.77
CA ARG A 624 -3.58 -9.23 33.71
C ARG A 624 -2.40 -9.05 34.65
N LYS A 625 -1.26 -8.52 34.16
CA LYS A 625 -0.07 -8.25 34.98
C LYS A 625 -0.36 -7.14 36.00
N ALA A 626 -1.01 -6.06 35.59
CA ALA A 626 -1.38 -4.96 36.48
C ALA A 626 -2.31 -5.44 37.62
N LYS A 627 -3.33 -6.25 37.29
CA LYS A 627 -4.24 -6.82 38.28
C LYS A 627 -3.53 -7.74 39.28
N LYS A 628 -2.58 -8.56 38.82
CA LYS A 628 -1.75 -9.41 39.70
C LYS A 628 -0.89 -8.59 40.67
N MET A 629 -0.26 -7.51 40.21
CA MET A 629 0.55 -6.63 41.07
C MET A 629 -0.29 -5.94 42.15
N GLN A 630 -1.49 -5.47 41.81
CA GLN A 630 -2.41 -4.88 42.79
C GLN A 630 -2.87 -5.91 43.85
N THR A 631 -3.19 -7.13 43.45
CA THR A 631 -3.55 -8.21 44.40
C THR A 631 -2.39 -8.64 45.28
N SER A 632 -1.15 -8.63 44.78
CA SER A 632 0.04 -8.94 45.59
C SER A 632 0.38 -7.86 46.61
N ASN A 633 0.05 -6.59 46.32
CA ASN A 633 0.32 -5.47 47.23
C ASN A 633 -0.76 -5.33 48.33
N ASN A 634 -1.99 -5.77 48.07
CA ASN A 634 -3.07 -5.80 49.06
C ASN A 634 -3.03 -7.04 49.99
N GLY A 635 -2.32 -8.11 49.63
CA GLY A 635 -2.15 -9.30 50.48
C GLY A 635 -1.01 -9.20 51.50
N GLY A 636 -0.30 -8.08 51.56
CA GLY A 636 0.82 -7.82 52.48
C GLY A 636 0.55 -6.76 53.55
N ARG A 637 -0.73 -6.46 53.82
CA ARG A 637 -1.17 -5.53 54.87
C ARG A 637 -1.95 -6.24 55.97
#